data_AF-A0A420TBQ4-F1
#
_entry.id   AF-A0A420TBQ4-F1
#
_cell.length_a   1.000
_cell.length_b   1.000
_cell.length_c   1.000
_cell.angle_alpha   90.00
_cell.angle_beta   90.00
_cell.angle_gamma   90.00
#
_symmetry.space_group_name_H-M   'P 1'
#
loop_
_entity.id
_entity.type
_entity.pdbx_description
1 polymer ?
#
loop_
_entity_poly.entity_id
_entity_poly.type
_entity_poly.pdbx_seq_one_letter_code
_entity_poly.pdbx_strand_id
1 'polypeptide(L)'
;MSRWAWHNDTEPAGDPVDAYTGIQKQTHDRNVSYDLPDPTLPDVSQWLIGNPNRINLGRIGLRFNDDTLSSSRISNTHQELDLWYGTITSIFTIDGIKVKVVTQGDFDSDAVVFTIDSQLIESGNLKVELDFPYPPIHTAKYKNEVFVGVYDFPTNHSTKLSANLESNTAHIYHEMGTKYYVNLRWPKKASLELKRLGLQGSTKPTAHRYVLSSRHEKTISFVAHFSPDKRVPDLPSTIDRRSRAGWQDYWSQGGFVDLTESTNPNATELQRRIITSQYHVRVNSAADGEPPQESGLMNNGWYGKFHMEMVVWHSAHWISWCRDRYFHNIFPAIYEKLLPMSLTRAEKMGWEGARWPKMTETFTGRSSPGGINAYLMWQQPHPMYTAMLAFKSKPTQKTLKRWDSILEATADYMASYAWFNQSSDRYDLGPPAFGVTENTPPENTLDLAYEVAYWRYGLDVACKWKQKLGLPVPEHWVTVAKNLAKPPQIGGLYTVYKGLNSSWWDDPALNRDPRSLIMLQGILPDTPAVEKEVARRTADKVWDVWTDQNIRGWGRPVLAINSARIGNPERAIYHLTAYDYWKFDDAVAYMAKGWDGSKGDAPGFPKDDGWVVKYEGLRKALRYGMAFFIPQTFSDNHPGPIVRIGPNEVHIEDSEYFDTIFGFRPLNKEAMTAKEFGINHALFGVEDYKTYVKKRAAFGNAFSRTKLSKIQDQINEEIQKGCTWVEDNSKDGSPVDLAYVYPDMRKIIAKLLAQKLVQNVVAQHNHPNHKAESITQHTVFDDFLDSSLPQEEKEKGPLTQQAVAIWSGGWDTVGFVLTMAAYQLLQNPPVEQRLYQELKEAWKDPTESPEITTLEGLPYLTAVVKETFRLSPGALCRLSRVNPSGIEQYGDWEIPPGTIISMSIPDVLSDKAIWGSDAAVFKPERWLSGGADLDRYLVTFSKGTRVCPGIELAWIETRLVIASLFRRYEMSITPEAGISDDDIMPYYEGFTPAVKNWISRLPVRVKPRH
;
A
#
# COMPACT_ATOMS: atom_id res chain seq x y z
N MET A 1 7.58 -16.37 5.53
CA MET A 1 7.27 -16.55 6.97
C MET A 1 6.62 -17.91 7.19
N SER A 2 6.40 -18.35 8.45
CA SER A 2 5.68 -19.60 8.75
C SER A 2 4.32 -19.35 9.42
N ARG A 3 3.50 -20.40 9.48
CA ARG A 3 2.20 -20.39 10.19
C ARG A 3 2.32 -20.49 11.71
N TRP A 4 3.43 -21.03 12.22
CA TRP A 4 3.55 -21.41 13.64
C TRP A 4 4.41 -20.43 14.46
N ALA A 5 5.16 -19.54 13.82
CA ALA A 5 6.11 -18.67 14.50
C ALA A 5 5.45 -17.35 14.93
N TRP A 6 4.98 -17.33 16.17
CA TRP A 6 4.30 -16.20 16.80
C TRP A 6 5.07 -15.71 18.02
N HIS A 7 5.09 -14.39 18.19
CA HIS A 7 5.72 -13.69 19.29
C HIS A 7 4.69 -12.81 20.00
N ASN A 8 4.85 -12.70 21.32
CA ASN A 8 4.19 -11.68 22.12
C ASN A 8 5.27 -10.74 22.63
N ASP A 9 5.11 -9.46 22.34
CA ASP A 9 5.90 -8.41 22.95
C ASP A 9 5.65 -8.41 24.46
N THR A 10 6.60 -7.89 25.23
CA THR A 10 6.42 -7.65 26.67
C THR A 10 5.17 -6.80 26.91
N GLU A 11 4.37 -7.17 27.90
CA GLU A 11 3.21 -6.37 28.30
C GLU A 11 3.63 -4.95 28.74
N PRO A 12 2.79 -3.93 28.49
CA PRO A 12 3.09 -2.55 28.89
C PRO A 12 3.35 -2.44 30.40
N ALA A 13 4.32 -1.59 30.78
CA ALA A 13 4.59 -1.27 32.18
C ALA A 13 3.54 -0.27 32.68
N GLY A 14 2.50 -0.76 33.33
CA GLY A 14 1.38 0.06 33.79
C GLY A 14 0.16 -0.78 34.16
N ASP A 15 -0.99 -0.43 33.59
CA ASP A 15 -2.23 -1.19 33.78
C ASP A 15 -2.13 -2.60 33.18
N PRO A 16 -2.68 -3.63 33.86
CA PRO A 16 -2.66 -5.00 33.35
C PRO A 16 -3.51 -5.09 32.08
N VAL A 17 -3.14 -6.00 31.17
CA VAL A 17 -3.90 -6.24 29.92
C VAL A 17 -5.37 -6.58 30.21
N ASP A 18 -5.64 -7.28 31.32
CA ASP A 18 -6.98 -7.63 31.77
C ASP A 18 -7.85 -6.44 32.21
N ALA A 19 -7.27 -5.24 32.36
CA ALA A 19 -8.04 -4.00 32.58
C ALA A 19 -8.85 -3.58 31.33
N TYR A 20 -8.45 -4.04 30.14
CA TYR A 20 -9.17 -3.75 28.91
C TYR A 20 -10.49 -4.52 28.85
N THR A 21 -11.60 -3.79 28.79
CA THR A 21 -12.96 -4.37 28.72
C THR A 21 -13.72 -3.99 27.45
N GLY A 22 -13.07 -3.29 26.52
CA GLY A 22 -13.70 -2.66 25.36
C GLY A 22 -14.38 -1.33 25.70
N ILE A 23 -14.98 -0.70 24.69
CA ILE A 23 -15.64 0.60 24.82
C ILE A 23 -17.14 0.43 24.64
N GLN A 24 -17.89 0.94 25.60
CA GLN A 24 -19.35 0.94 25.59
C GLN A 24 -19.89 1.88 24.51
N LYS A 25 -20.80 1.34 23.70
CA LYS A 25 -21.50 2.05 22.64
C LYS A 25 -22.98 1.74 22.68
N GLN A 26 -23.79 2.77 22.51
CA GLN A 26 -25.23 2.59 22.37
C GLN A 26 -25.50 1.83 21.06
N THR A 27 -26.15 0.67 21.17
CA THR A 27 -26.60 -0.16 20.05
C THR A 27 -28.09 -0.35 20.24
N HIS A 28 -28.91 0.37 19.49
CA HIS A 28 -30.36 0.47 19.73
C HIS A 28 -30.70 0.86 21.18
N ASP A 29 -31.32 -0.03 21.94
CA ASP A 29 -31.81 0.14 23.30
C ASP A 29 -30.85 -0.38 24.39
N ARG A 30 -29.64 -0.81 24.01
CA ARG A 30 -28.64 -1.37 24.93
C ARG A 30 -27.26 -0.71 24.80
N ASN A 31 -26.49 -0.74 25.89
CA ASN A 31 -25.06 -0.46 25.86
C ASN A 31 -24.30 -1.75 25.63
N VAL A 32 -23.45 -1.77 24.60
CA VAL A 32 -22.63 -2.92 24.24
C VAL A 32 -21.17 -2.52 24.26
N SER A 33 -20.33 -3.36 24.87
CA SER A 33 -18.87 -3.18 24.80
C SER A 33 -18.33 -3.69 23.48
N TYR A 34 -17.66 -2.83 22.71
CA TYR A 34 -16.98 -3.21 21.48
C TYR A 34 -15.47 -3.21 21.64
N ASP A 35 -14.79 -4.08 20.89
CA ASP A 35 -13.33 -4.17 20.81
C ASP A 35 -12.74 -2.93 20.09
N LEU A 36 -12.84 -1.75 20.70
CA LEU A 36 -12.31 -0.48 20.21
C LEU A 36 -11.05 -0.10 21.00
N PRO A 37 -10.10 0.63 20.40
CA PRO A 37 -8.97 1.17 21.16
C PRO A 37 -9.48 2.06 22.30
N ASP A 38 -9.06 1.76 23.51
CA ASP A 38 -9.45 2.49 24.71
C ASP A 38 -8.51 3.68 24.91
N PRO A 39 -9.02 4.93 24.85
CA PRO A 39 -8.19 6.12 25.01
C PRO A 39 -7.63 6.27 26.43
N THR A 40 -8.19 5.57 27.43
CA THR A 40 -7.68 5.53 28.81
C THR A 40 -6.60 4.46 29.00
N LEU A 41 -6.53 3.48 28.11
CA LEU A 41 -5.54 2.40 28.09
C LEU A 41 -4.83 2.31 26.73
N PRO A 42 -4.12 3.37 26.28
CA PRO A 42 -3.57 3.44 24.93
C PRO A 42 -2.50 2.37 24.66
N ASP A 43 -1.62 2.10 25.62
CA ASP A 43 -0.54 1.11 25.45
C ASP A 43 -1.07 -0.32 25.47
N VAL A 44 -2.04 -0.62 26.36
CA VAL A 44 -2.71 -1.93 26.39
C VAL A 44 -3.49 -2.16 25.09
N SER A 45 -4.20 -1.13 24.61
CA SER A 45 -4.93 -1.21 23.34
C SER A 45 -4.00 -1.49 22.16
N GLN A 46 -2.88 -0.76 22.07
CA GLN A 46 -1.88 -0.99 21.03
C GLN A 46 -1.24 -2.38 21.14
N TRP A 47 -0.96 -2.85 22.36
CA TRP A 47 -0.43 -4.18 22.60
C TRP A 47 -1.42 -5.27 22.16
N LEU A 48 -2.71 -5.14 22.47
CA LEU A 48 -3.77 -6.08 22.06
C LEU A 48 -3.98 -6.11 20.54
N ILE A 49 -3.77 -4.98 19.87
CA ILE A 49 -3.79 -4.86 18.41
C ILE A 49 -2.61 -5.63 17.81
N GLY A 50 -1.40 -5.33 18.29
CA GLY A 50 -0.16 -5.87 17.75
C GLY A 50 0.05 -7.35 18.07
N ASN A 51 -0.36 -7.81 19.26
CA ASN A 51 0.02 -9.13 19.78
C ASN A 51 -1.11 -10.17 19.71
N PRO A 52 -0.78 -11.47 19.59
CA PRO A 52 0.52 -11.94 19.13
C PRO A 52 0.78 -11.49 17.69
N ASN A 53 2.05 -11.35 17.33
CA ASN A 53 2.50 -11.00 15.99
C ASN A 53 3.34 -12.13 15.39
N ARG A 54 3.21 -12.35 14.08
CA ARG A 54 4.01 -13.37 13.37
C ARG A 54 5.42 -12.82 13.14
N ILE A 55 6.43 -13.70 13.10
CA ILE A 55 7.84 -13.27 13.04
C ILE A 55 8.55 -13.69 11.75
N ASN A 56 9.58 -12.91 11.38
CA ASN A 56 10.54 -13.32 10.37
C ASN A 56 11.51 -14.36 10.98
N LEU A 57 11.67 -15.49 10.31
CA LEU A 57 12.46 -16.63 10.79
C LEU A 57 13.96 -16.55 10.44
N GLY A 58 14.37 -15.55 9.67
CA GLY A 58 15.75 -15.37 9.26
C GLY A 58 15.89 -15.07 7.77
N ARG A 59 17.07 -14.62 7.41
CA ARG A 59 17.49 -14.32 6.05
C ARG A 59 18.58 -15.30 5.63
N ILE A 60 18.46 -15.81 4.42
CA ILE A 60 19.52 -16.59 3.76
C ILE A 60 20.00 -15.74 2.59
N GLY A 61 21.29 -15.41 2.58
CA GLY A 61 21.92 -14.56 1.59
C GLY A 61 23.27 -15.12 1.14
N LEU A 62 23.96 -14.35 0.31
CA LEU A 62 25.31 -14.66 -0.13
C LEU A 62 26.29 -13.67 0.52
N ARG A 63 27.49 -14.16 0.82
CA ARG A 63 28.61 -13.37 1.33
C ARG A 63 29.74 -13.44 0.33
N PHE A 64 30.28 -12.30 -0.08
CA PHE A 64 31.40 -12.20 -1.02
C PHE A 64 32.56 -11.45 -0.36
N ASN A 65 33.77 -12.03 -0.39
CA ASN A 65 34.98 -11.47 0.23
C ASN A 65 34.78 -11.02 1.68
N ASP A 66 34.07 -11.84 2.46
CA ASP A 66 33.73 -11.56 3.84
C ASP A 66 32.86 -10.31 4.06
N ASP A 67 32.04 -9.92 3.09
CA ASP A 67 30.94 -8.95 3.26
C ASP A 67 29.62 -9.52 2.73
N THR A 68 28.50 -9.13 3.33
CA THR A 68 27.17 -9.47 2.78
C THR A 68 27.10 -8.94 1.34
N LEU A 69 26.75 -9.80 0.38
CA LEU A 69 26.76 -9.45 -1.03
C LEU A 69 25.74 -8.34 -1.31
N SER A 70 26.24 -7.18 -1.73
CA SER A 70 25.42 -6.04 -2.14
C SER A 70 24.96 -6.19 -3.60
N SER A 71 23.76 -5.71 -3.91
CA SER A 71 23.20 -5.67 -5.27
C SER A 71 24.13 -4.94 -6.26
N SER A 72 24.86 -3.91 -5.80
CA SER A 72 25.83 -3.16 -6.62
C SER A 72 26.99 -3.98 -7.17
N ARG A 73 27.25 -5.18 -6.60
CA ARG A 73 28.31 -6.09 -7.07
C ARG A 73 27.80 -7.18 -8.01
N ILE A 74 26.51 -7.15 -8.31
CA ILE A 74 25.84 -8.15 -9.15
C ILE A 74 25.57 -7.53 -10.52
N SER A 75 25.84 -8.28 -11.58
CA SER A 75 25.54 -7.88 -12.97
C SER A 75 25.05 -9.07 -13.79
N ASN A 76 24.63 -8.83 -15.05
CA ASN A 76 24.17 -9.87 -15.99
C ASN A 76 23.09 -10.79 -15.40
N THR A 77 22.09 -10.20 -14.74
CA THR A 77 21.11 -10.98 -14.00
C THR A 77 20.03 -11.55 -14.92
N HIS A 78 19.61 -12.77 -14.61
CA HIS A 78 18.49 -13.45 -15.20
C HIS A 78 17.84 -14.32 -14.12
N GLN A 79 16.53 -14.24 -13.97
CA GLN A 79 15.80 -15.11 -13.07
C GLN A 79 14.61 -15.73 -13.81
N GLU A 80 14.45 -17.03 -13.64
CA GLU A 80 13.37 -17.81 -14.22
C GLU A 80 12.64 -18.57 -13.10
N LEU A 81 11.31 -18.48 -13.09
CA LEU A 81 10.44 -19.34 -12.30
C LEU A 81 9.83 -20.38 -13.23
N ASP A 82 10.27 -21.62 -13.10
CA ASP A 82 9.64 -22.76 -13.74
C ASP A 82 8.38 -23.11 -12.94
N LEU A 83 7.22 -22.73 -13.46
CA LEU A 83 5.93 -22.97 -12.80
C LEU A 83 5.58 -24.46 -12.72
N TRP A 84 6.05 -25.27 -13.68
CA TRP A 84 5.74 -26.69 -13.77
C TRP A 84 6.48 -27.51 -12.71
N TYR A 85 7.69 -27.10 -12.35
CA TYR A 85 8.50 -27.73 -11.29
C TYR A 85 8.61 -26.90 -10.00
N GLY A 86 8.04 -25.68 -9.97
CA GLY A 86 8.13 -24.73 -8.87
C GLY A 86 9.57 -24.42 -8.44
N THR A 87 10.45 -24.24 -9.43
CA THR A 87 11.88 -24.01 -9.22
C THR A 87 12.25 -22.61 -9.68
N ILE A 88 12.96 -21.87 -8.83
CA ILE A 88 13.53 -20.57 -9.22
C ILE A 88 15.00 -20.77 -9.57
N THR A 89 15.40 -20.38 -10.78
CA THR A 89 16.80 -20.34 -11.20
C THR A 89 17.21 -18.89 -11.35
N SER A 90 18.17 -18.44 -10.54
CA SER A 90 18.80 -17.13 -10.66
C SER A 90 20.21 -17.29 -11.20
N ILE A 91 20.55 -16.54 -12.24
CA ILE A 91 21.88 -16.48 -12.85
C ILE A 91 22.32 -15.03 -12.82
N PHE A 92 23.55 -14.79 -12.37
CA PHE A 92 24.16 -13.47 -12.38
C PHE A 92 25.68 -13.61 -12.35
N THR A 93 26.39 -12.49 -12.43
CA THR A 93 27.85 -12.44 -12.30
C THR A 93 28.27 -11.57 -11.12
N ILE A 94 29.35 -11.98 -10.43
CA ILE A 94 30.08 -11.16 -9.45
C ILE A 94 31.51 -11.06 -9.98
N ASP A 95 32.02 -9.84 -10.16
CA ASP A 95 33.34 -9.57 -10.76
C ASP A 95 33.58 -10.36 -12.07
N GLY A 96 32.53 -10.43 -12.92
CA GLY A 96 32.55 -11.17 -14.19
C GLY A 96 32.42 -12.70 -14.06
N ILE A 97 32.44 -13.26 -12.85
CA ILE A 97 32.35 -14.69 -12.61
C ILE A 97 30.89 -15.10 -12.38
N LYS A 98 30.43 -16.08 -13.15
CA LYS A 98 29.05 -16.58 -13.11
C LYS A 98 28.72 -17.24 -11.77
N VAL A 99 27.55 -16.92 -11.25
CA VAL A 99 26.88 -17.55 -10.12
C VAL A 99 25.51 -18.03 -10.60
N LYS A 100 25.21 -19.30 -10.36
CA LYS A 100 23.87 -19.87 -10.56
C LYS A 100 23.32 -20.30 -9.20
N VAL A 101 22.13 -19.85 -8.86
CA VAL A 101 21.40 -20.24 -7.65
C VAL A 101 20.09 -20.91 -8.08
N VAL A 102 19.87 -22.14 -7.64
CA VAL A 102 18.60 -22.85 -7.80
C VAL A 102 17.94 -22.95 -6.43
N THR A 103 16.71 -22.46 -6.33
CA THR A 103 15.92 -22.41 -5.09
C THR A 103 14.61 -23.17 -5.27
N GLN A 104 14.28 -24.00 -4.28
CA GLN A 104 13.03 -24.78 -4.25
C GLN A 104 12.47 -24.87 -2.83
N GLY A 105 11.15 -24.79 -2.69
CA GLY A 105 10.46 -25.09 -1.44
C GLY A 105 10.05 -26.56 -1.35
N ASP A 106 9.99 -27.10 -0.13
CA ASP A 106 9.40 -28.40 0.14
C ASP A 106 7.88 -28.28 0.39
N PHE A 107 7.13 -29.33 0.06
CA PHE A 107 5.69 -29.39 0.33
C PHE A 107 5.36 -30.04 1.67
N ASP A 108 6.21 -30.95 2.16
CA ASP A 108 5.94 -31.72 3.38
C ASP A 108 6.48 -31.02 4.65
N SER A 109 7.35 -30.02 4.48
CA SER A 109 8.02 -29.34 5.58
C SER A 109 8.28 -27.86 5.27
N ASP A 110 8.55 -27.07 6.31
CA ASP A 110 8.94 -25.66 6.19
C ASP A 110 10.42 -25.52 5.80
N ALA A 111 10.82 -26.23 4.74
CA ALA A 111 12.18 -26.32 4.25
C ALA A 111 12.36 -25.67 2.88
N VAL A 112 13.52 -25.05 2.69
CA VAL A 112 13.98 -24.50 1.42
C VAL A 112 15.30 -25.15 1.04
N VAL A 113 15.41 -25.56 -0.22
CA VAL A 113 16.59 -26.17 -0.80
C VAL A 113 17.29 -25.14 -1.68
N PHE A 114 18.61 -25.07 -1.54
CA PHE A 114 19.47 -24.24 -2.38
C PHE A 114 20.55 -25.09 -3.02
N THR A 115 20.80 -24.87 -4.30
CA THR A 115 21.99 -25.35 -5.01
C THR A 115 22.65 -24.17 -5.69
N ILE A 116 23.89 -23.88 -5.32
CA ILE A 116 24.64 -22.70 -5.77
C ILE A 116 25.91 -23.18 -6.47
N ASP A 117 26.08 -22.81 -7.74
CA ASP A 117 27.24 -23.15 -8.55
C ASP A 117 28.03 -21.89 -8.90
N SER A 118 29.31 -21.84 -8.51
CA SER A 118 30.23 -20.77 -8.94
C SER A 118 31.70 -21.13 -8.69
N GLN A 119 32.60 -20.66 -9.55
CA GLN A 119 34.05 -20.71 -9.30
C GLN A 119 34.44 -19.91 -8.05
N LEU A 120 33.66 -18.90 -7.67
CA LEU A 120 33.92 -18.12 -6.45
C LEU A 120 33.72 -18.92 -5.16
N ILE A 121 32.94 -20.01 -5.21
CA ILE A 121 32.82 -20.94 -4.07
C ILE A 121 34.11 -21.75 -3.93
N GLU A 122 34.63 -22.24 -5.05
CA GLU A 122 35.87 -23.02 -5.11
C GLU A 122 37.08 -22.20 -4.62
N SER A 123 37.12 -20.90 -4.93
CA SER A 123 38.15 -19.99 -4.43
C SER A 123 37.94 -19.56 -2.96
N GLY A 124 36.79 -19.88 -2.36
CA GLY A 124 36.42 -19.51 -1.00
C GLY A 124 35.90 -18.07 -0.84
N ASN A 125 35.76 -17.32 -1.93
CA ASN A 125 35.32 -15.92 -1.93
C ASN A 125 33.81 -15.79 -1.75
N LEU A 126 33.03 -16.74 -2.27
CA LEU A 126 31.56 -16.77 -2.17
C LEU A 126 31.11 -17.83 -1.16
N LYS A 127 30.32 -17.39 -0.18
CA LYS A 127 29.79 -18.22 0.91
C LYS A 127 28.29 -17.96 1.08
N VAL A 128 27.59 -18.83 1.80
CA VAL A 128 26.19 -18.61 2.18
C VAL A 128 26.16 -17.97 3.57
N GLU A 129 25.34 -16.93 3.73
CA GLU A 129 25.11 -16.24 5.00
C GLU A 129 23.70 -16.56 5.51
N LEU A 130 23.59 -16.86 6.81
CA LEU A 130 22.33 -16.95 7.53
C LEU A 130 22.32 -15.87 8.62
N ASP A 131 21.32 -15.00 8.59
CA ASP A 131 21.14 -13.92 9.56
C ASP A 131 19.77 -14.03 10.24
N PHE A 132 19.69 -13.67 11.52
CA PHE A 132 18.52 -13.89 12.35
C PHE A 132 18.09 -12.57 13.01
N PRO A 133 16.85 -12.10 12.77
CA PRO A 133 16.34 -10.86 13.34
C PRO A 133 15.62 -11.07 14.67
N TYR A 134 15.48 -9.99 15.44
CA TYR A 134 14.46 -9.85 16.49
C TYR A 134 13.13 -9.37 15.86
N PRO A 135 11.95 -9.69 16.43
CA PRO A 135 10.70 -9.13 15.95
C PRO A 135 10.67 -7.61 16.20
N PRO A 136 9.98 -6.81 15.38
CA PRO A 136 9.82 -5.39 15.64
C PRO A 136 9.07 -5.19 16.98
N ILE A 137 9.51 -4.25 17.83
CA ILE A 137 8.76 -3.89 19.03
C ILE A 137 7.64 -2.93 18.62
N HIS A 138 6.37 -3.31 18.78
CA HIS A 138 5.22 -2.56 18.26
C HIS A 138 4.86 -1.33 19.12
N THR A 139 5.78 -0.37 19.27
CA THR A 139 5.53 0.94 19.91
C THR A 139 5.07 1.99 18.89
N ALA A 140 4.62 3.17 19.36
CA ALA A 140 4.29 4.30 18.48
C ALA A 140 5.44 4.69 17.51
N LYS A 141 6.70 4.42 17.88
CA LYS A 141 7.90 4.63 17.04
C LYS A 141 7.98 3.64 15.87
N TYR A 142 7.50 2.41 16.04
CA TYR A 142 7.56 1.32 15.05
C TYR A 142 6.15 0.83 14.65
N LYS A 143 5.16 1.72 14.74
CA LYS A 143 3.72 1.42 14.59
C LYS A 143 3.38 0.82 13.21
N ASN A 144 4.23 1.08 12.21
CA ASN A 144 4.08 0.61 10.84
C ASN A 144 5.13 -0.46 10.54
N GLU A 145 4.72 -1.72 10.72
CA GLU A 145 5.12 -2.94 10.00
C GLU A 145 6.57 -2.98 9.48
N VAL A 146 7.54 -3.30 10.34
CA VAL A 146 8.88 -3.72 9.85
C VAL A 146 8.77 -5.16 9.34
N PHE A 147 8.49 -5.29 8.05
CA PHE A 147 8.18 -6.55 7.35
C PHE A 147 9.32 -7.59 7.30
N VAL A 148 10.52 -7.27 7.78
CA VAL A 148 11.74 -8.05 7.57
C VAL A 148 12.48 -8.46 8.86
N GLY A 149 11.89 -8.15 10.02
CA GLY A 149 12.55 -8.26 11.32
C GLY A 149 13.64 -7.21 11.52
N VAL A 150 14.02 -6.94 12.77
CA VAL A 150 15.01 -5.93 13.14
C VAL A 150 16.31 -6.61 13.57
N TYR A 151 17.43 -6.24 12.95
CA TYR A 151 18.74 -6.86 13.18
C TYR A 151 19.62 -6.07 14.16
N ASP A 152 19.14 -4.90 14.60
CA ASP A 152 19.89 -3.97 15.47
C ASP A 152 19.62 -4.21 16.97
N PHE A 153 18.90 -5.28 17.33
CA PHE A 153 18.64 -5.69 18.71
C PHE A 153 19.35 -7.00 19.13
N PRO A 154 20.69 -7.10 19.00
CA PRO A 154 21.43 -8.34 19.25
C PRO A 154 21.40 -8.82 20.71
N THR A 155 20.93 -8.01 21.64
CA THR A 155 20.80 -8.38 23.07
C THR A 155 19.42 -8.90 23.45
N ASN A 156 18.42 -8.72 22.58
CA ASN A 156 17.01 -9.06 22.88
C ASN A 156 16.65 -10.50 22.51
N HIS A 157 17.57 -11.20 21.85
CA HIS A 157 17.43 -12.58 21.46
C HIS A 157 18.76 -13.32 21.50
N SER A 158 18.72 -14.65 21.37
CA SER A 158 19.93 -15.46 21.35
C SER A 158 19.88 -16.51 20.24
N THR A 159 21.03 -16.72 19.60
CA THR A 159 21.24 -17.87 18.71
C THR A 159 22.39 -18.72 19.22
N LYS A 160 22.30 -20.04 19.06
CA LYS A 160 23.32 -21.00 19.49
C LYS A 160 23.45 -22.12 18.47
N LEU A 161 24.69 -22.48 18.14
CA LEU A 161 24.97 -23.70 17.39
C LEU A 161 24.88 -24.89 18.35
N SER A 162 24.03 -25.87 18.03
CA SER A 162 23.93 -27.10 18.81
C SER A 162 25.07 -28.05 18.47
N ALA A 163 25.46 -28.91 19.41
CA ALA A 163 26.37 -30.02 19.12
C ALA A 163 25.79 -30.92 18.01
N ASN A 164 26.62 -31.22 17.01
CA ASN A 164 26.29 -32.05 15.86
C ASN A 164 26.73 -33.49 16.12
N LEU A 165 25.87 -34.46 15.78
CA LEU A 165 26.19 -35.89 15.84
C LEU A 165 26.68 -36.43 14.49
N GLU A 166 26.34 -35.75 13.38
CA GLU A 166 26.72 -36.13 12.03
C GLU A 166 27.45 -34.99 11.31
N SER A 167 28.41 -35.35 10.46
CA SER A 167 29.26 -34.40 9.71
C SER A 167 28.52 -33.60 8.63
N ASN A 168 27.32 -34.01 8.25
CA ASN A 168 26.53 -33.39 7.19
C ASN A 168 25.24 -32.72 7.67
N THR A 169 25.20 -32.34 8.94
CA THR A 169 24.10 -31.60 9.59
C THR A 169 24.64 -30.46 10.43
N ALA A 170 23.82 -29.41 10.57
CA ALA A 170 23.99 -28.40 11.61
C ALA A 170 22.64 -27.93 12.14
N HIS A 171 22.58 -27.52 13.41
CA HIS A 171 21.34 -27.01 14.00
C HIS A 171 21.60 -25.69 14.72
N ILE A 172 21.00 -24.63 14.20
CA ILE A 172 21.03 -23.30 14.83
C ILE A 172 19.75 -23.16 15.64
N TYR A 173 19.88 -23.05 16.96
CA TYR A 173 18.77 -22.71 17.86
C TYR A 173 18.62 -21.19 17.94
N HIS A 174 17.40 -20.68 17.89
CA HIS A 174 17.06 -19.26 18.06
C HIS A 174 15.93 -19.09 19.07
N GLU A 175 16.11 -18.16 20.02
CA GLU A 175 15.15 -17.84 21.08
C GLU A 175 14.99 -16.33 21.26
N MET A 176 13.73 -15.88 21.20
CA MET A 176 13.30 -14.49 21.39
C MET A 176 11.90 -14.43 22.01
N GLY A 177 11.64 -15.26 23.02
CA GLY A 177 10.28 -15.61 23.49
C GLY A 177 9.66 -16.74 22.68
N THR A 178 9.71 -16.65 21.35
CA THR A 178 9.49 -17.78 20.44
C THR A 178 10.76 -18.60 20.29
N LYS A 179 10.64 -19.93 20.23
CA LYS A 179 11.78 -20.86 20.13
C LYS A 179 11.69 -21.67 18.85
N TYR A 180 12.78 -21.73 18.10
CA TYR A 180 12.86 -22.58 16.92
C TYR A 180 14.30 -22.95 16.55
N TYR A 181 14.40 -23.87 15.60
CA TYR A 181 15.63 -24.32 14.99
C TYR A 181 15.64 -24.03 13.49
N VAL A 182 16.82 -23.69 12.98
CA VAL A 182 17.17 -23.87 11.57
C VAL A 182 18.04 -25.10 11.47
N ASN A 183 17.43 -26.17 10.97
CA ASN A 183 18.05 -27.47 10.78
C ASN A 183 18.63 -27.51 9.35
N LEU A 184 19.95 -27.61 9.25
CA LEU A 184 20.67 -27.68 7.99
C LEU A 184 21.04 -29.13 7.65
N ARG A 185 20.89 -29.50 6.38
CA ARG A 185 21.32 -30.80 5.83
C ARG A 185 21.99 -30.62 4.49
N TRP A 186 23.10 -31.30 4.27
CA TRP A 186 23.76 -31.37 2.96
C TRP A 186 24.18 -32.81 2.62
N PRO A 187 24.56 -33.12 1.36
CA PRO A 187 25.02 -34.45 0.99
C PRO A 187 26.25 -34.89 1.82
N LYS A 188 26.32 -36.16 2.24
CA LYS A 188 27.44 -36.68 3.06
C LYS A 188 28.81 -36.52 2.40
N LYS A 189 28.86 -36.49 1.07
CA LYS A 189 30.09 -36.30 0.30
C LYS A 189 30.53 -34.83 0.24
N ALA A 190 29.63 -33.89 0.57
CA ALA A 190 29.91 -32.47 0.48
C ALA A 190 30.73 -31.99 1.69
N SER A 191 31.81 -31.28 1.42
CA SER A 191 32.73 -30.75 2.43
C SER A 191 32.32 -29.34 2.88
N LEU A 192 31.13 -29.23 3.49
CA LEU A 192 30.60 -27.96 3.98
C LEU A 192 30.86 -27.77 5.48
N GLU A 193 31.12 -26.52 5.87
CA GLU A 193 31.34 -26.11 7.25
C GLU A 193 30.52 -24.88 7.59
N LEU A 194 29.82 -24.93 8.72
CA LEU A 194 29.05 -23.81 9.28
C LEU A 194 29.84 -23.16 10.43
N LYS A 195 30.02 -21.84 10.39
CA LYS A 195 30.66 -21.06 11.45
C LYS A 195 29.79 -19.89 11.88
N ARG A 196 29.86 -19.51 13.16
CA ARG A 196 29.31 -18.24 13.66
C ARG A 196 30.33 -17.12 13.42
N LEU A 197 29.90 -15.96 12.94
CA LEU A 197 30.80 -14.83 12.66
C LEU A 197 31.18 -14.02 13.90
N GLY A 198 30.25 -13.87 14.86
CA GLY A 198 30.47 -13.16 16.12
C GLY A 198 30.74 -14.09 17.31
N LEU A 199 31.37 -13.56 18.36
CA LEU A 199 31.44 -14.24 19.65
C LEU A 199 30.02 -14.39 20.23
N GLN A 200 29.76 -15.52 20.88
CA GLN A 200 28.50 -15.73 21.58
C GLN A 200 28.33 -14.68 22.68
N GLY A 201 27.21 -13.96 22.68
CA GLY A 201 26.95 -12.85 23.60
C GLY A 201 27.51 -11.49 23.16
N SER A 202 27.94 -11.36 21.89
CA SER A 202 28.32 -10.05 21.34
C SER A 202 27.13 -9.08 21.26
N THR A 203 27.39 -7.79 21.45
CA THR A 203 26.42 -6.69 21.32
C THR A 203 26.41 -6.07 19.92
N LYS A 204 27.18 -6.60 18.97
CA LYS A 204 27.21 -6.09 17.58
C LYS A 204 26.04 -6.67 16.77
N PRO A 205 25.53 -5.98 15.74
CA PRO A 205 24.49 -6.52 14.85
C PRO A 205 24.86 -7.83 14.13
N THR A 206 26.15 -8.17 14.08
CA THR A 206 26.65 -9.44 13.53
C THR A 206 26.57 -10.62 14.51
N ALA A 207 26.10 -10.41 15.74
CA ALA A 207 26.11 -11.41 16.82
C ALA A 207 25.36 -12.70 16.46
N HIS A 208 24.35 -12.61 15.59
CA HIS A 208 23.51 -13.73 15.21
C HIS A 208 23.76 -14.26 13.80
N ARG A 209 24.86 -13.86 13.14
CA ARG A 209 25.20 -14.33 11.79
C ARG A 209 25.99 -15.62 11.77
N TYR A 210 25.64 -16.49 10.82
CA TYR A 210 26.32 -17.74 10.51
C TYR A 210 26.70 -17.79 9.04
N VAL A 211 27.82 -18.46 8.74
CA VAL A 211 28.33 -18.63 7.39
C VAL A 211 28.52 -20.10 7.10
N LEU A 212 27.90 -20.57 6.03
CA LEU A 212 28.11 -21.90 5.47
C LEU A 212 29.05 -21.77 4.27
N SER A 213 30.14 -22.51 4.31
CA SER A 213 31.22 -22.43 3.31
C SER A 213 31.64 -23.83 2.84
N SER A 214 32.12 -23.91 1.61
CA SER A 214 32.73 -25.12 1.04
C SER A 214 34.25 -25.04 1.17
N ARG A 215 34.92 -26.19 1.35
CA ARG A 215 36.39 -26.25 1.42
C ARG A 215 37.06 -26.39 0.05
N HIS A 216 36.47 -27.14 -0.88
CA HIS A 216 37.08 -27.46 -2.18
C HIS A 216 36.08 -27.66 -3.33
N GLU A 217 34.78 -27.38 -3.12
CA GLU A 217 33.75 -27.66 -4.13
C GLU A 217 33.27 -26.38 -4.80
N LYS A 218 33.00 -26.46 -6.10
CA LYS A 218 32.37 -25.40 -6.89
C LYS A 218 30.88 -25.20 -6.59
N THR A 219 30.28 -26.16 -5.88
CA THR A 219 28.85 -26.22 -5.62
C THR A 219 28.58 -26.28 -4.13
N ILE A 220 27.62 -25.48 -3.64
CA ILE A 220 27.01 -25.62 -2.32
C ILE A 220 25.57 -26.08 -2.52
N SER A 221 25.23 -27.28 -2.03
CA SER A 221 23.85 -27.80 -2.03
C SER A 221 23.41 -28.16 -0.61
N PHE A 222 22.35 -27.52 -0.12
CA PHE A 222 21.87 -27.72 1.25
C PHE A 222 20.37 -27.44 1.40
N VAL A 223 19.81 -27.98 2.48
CA VAL A 223 18.46 -27.72 2.97
C VAL A 223 18.55 -26.81 4.17
N ALA A 224 17.70 -25.79 4.23
CA ALA A 224 17.39 -25.03 5.43
C ALA A 224 15.95 -25.30 5.85
N HIS A 225 15.77 -26.07 6.93
CA HIS A 225 14.47 -26.42 7.48
C HIS A 225 14.21 -25.67 8.78
N PHE A 226 13.26 -24.75 8.74
CA PHE A 226 12.81 -23.99 9.91
C PHE A 226 11.78 -24.81 10.67
N SER A 227 11.97 -25.05 11.97
CA SER A 227 11.07 -25.90 12.74
C SER A 227 11.08 -25.55 14.22
N PRO A 228 9.97 -25.70 14.98
CA PRO A 228 9.99 -25.59 16.44
C PRO A 228 10.99 -26.55 17.11
N ASP A 229 11.28 -27.68 16.46
CA ASP A 229 12.09 -28.76 17.03
C ASP A 229 13.44 -28.94 16.32
N LYS A 230 14.42 -29.45 17.06
CA LYS A 230 15.66 -29.98 16.49
C LYS A 230 15.36 -31.28 15.76
N ARG A 231 15.60 -31.32 14.45
CA ARG A 231 15.33 -32.49 13.59
C ARG A 231 16.40 -32.64 12.53
N VAL A 232 16.60 -33.85 12.02
CA VAL A 232 17.44 -34.09 10.84
C VAL A 232 16.56 -33.94 9.60
N PRO A 233 16.79 -32.93 8.73
CA PRO A 233 16.04 -32.78 7.49
C PRO A 233 16.36 -33.90 6.48
N ASP A 234 15.45 -34.09 5.53
CA ASP A 234 15.72 -34.89 4.33
C ASP A 234 16.89 -34.31 3.51
N LEU A 235 17.45 -35.11 2.62
CA LEU A 235 18.51 -34.67 1.71
C LEU A 235 17.96 -33.71 0.63
N PRO A 236 18.77 -32.76 0.11
CA PRO A 236 18.38 -31.89 -1.00
C PRO A 236 17.73 -32.64 -2.18
N SER A 237 18.33 -33.77 -2.60
CA SER A 237 17.82 -34.58 -3.71
C SER A 237 16.49 -35.28 -3.44
N THR A 238 16.21 -35.60 -2.18
CA THR A 238 14.92 -36.18 -1.78
C THR A 238 13.82 -35.13 -1.92
N ILE A 239 14.08 -33.92 -1.42
CA ILE A 239 13.13 -32.80 -1.50
C ILE A 239 12.94 -32.35 -2.95
N ASP A 240 13.98 -32.22 -3.77
CA ASP A 240 13.86 -31.84 -5.19
C ASP A 240 12.92 -32.80 -5.94
N ARG A 241 13.13 -34.12 -5.80
CA ARG A 241 12.26 -35.12 -6.43
C ARG A 241 10.82 -35.03 -5.92
N ARG A 242 10.62 -34.84 -4.62
CA ARG A 242 9.29 -34.72 -4.00
C ARG A 242 8.57 -33.45 -4.46
N SER A 243 9.26 -32.31 -4.45
CA SER A 243 8.71 -31.01 -4.84
C SER A 243 8.28 -31.01 -6.31
N ARG A 244 9.13 -31.50 -7.22
CA ARG A 244 8.79 -31.68 -8.63
C ARG A 244 7.56 -32.55 -8.83
N ALA A 245 7.51 -33.72 -8.18
CA ALA A 245 6.35 -34.60 -8.26
C ALA A 245 5.08 -33.94 -7.71
N GLY A 246 5.19 -33.19 -6.62
CA GLY A 246 4.07 -32.45 -6.03
C GLY A 246 3.54 -31.32 -6.90
N TRP A 247 4.40 -30.64 -7.66
CA TRP A 247 3.98 -29.62 -8.62
C TRP A 247 3.32 -30.23 -9.86
N GLN A 248 3.89 -31.32 -10.39
CA GLN A 248 3.26 -32.08 -11.47
C GLN A 248 1.89 -32.61 -11.05
N ASP A 249 1.78 -33.15 -9.84
CA ASP A 249 0.50 -33.57 -9.24
C ASP A 249 -0.48 -32.40 -9.14
N TYR A 250 0.00 -31.24 -8.68
CA TYR A 250 -0.81 -30.04 -8.61
C TYR A 250 -1.34 -29.63 -9.99
N TRP A 251 -0.51 -29.55 -11.02
CA TRP A 251 -0.97 -29.15 -12.34
C TRP A 251 -1.83 -30.20 -13.04
N SER A 252 -1.63 -31.48 -12.74
CA SER A 252 -2.36 -32.59 -13.37
C SER A 252 -3.68 -32.94 -12.65
N GLN A 253 -3.91 -32.41 -11.44
CA GLN A 253 -5.14 -32.63 -10.67
C GLN A 253 -5.98 -31.36 -10.53
N GLY A 254 -7.30 -31.52 -10.50
CA GLY A 254 -8.24 -30.41 -10.38
C GLY A 254 -8.65 -29.86 -11.73
N GLY A 255 -9.02 -28.57 -11.76
CA GLY A 255 -9.49 -27.92 -12.97
C GLY A 255 -8.43 -27.12 -13.71
N PHE A 256 -8.65 -26.97 -15.01
CA PHE A 256 -7.83 -26.16 -15.90
C PHE A 256 -8.73 -25.42 -16.90
N VAL A 257 -8.30 -24.22 -17.29
CA VAL A 257 -8.93 -23.44 -18.37
C VAL A 257 -7.86 -23.15 -19.40
N ASP A 258 -8.17 -23.47 -20.65
CA ASP A 258 -7.32 -23.29 -21.81
C ASP A 258 -8.03 -22.38 -22.82
N LEU A 259 -7.36 -21.27 -23.12
CA LEU A 259 -7.78 -20.23 -24.05
C LEU A 259 -6.84 -20.14 -25.26
N THR A 260 -5.85 -21.04 -25.40
CA THR A 260 -4.77 -20.91 -26.39
C THR A 260 -5.21 -21.05 -27.84
N GLU A 261 -6.37 -21.66 -28.09
CA GLU A 261 -7.00 -21.72 -29.42
C GLU A 261 -7.87 -20.49 -29.76
N SER A 262 -8.03 -19.57 -28.80
CA SER A 262 -8.78 -18.33 -29.04
C SER A 262 -7.99 -17.40 -29.95
N THR A 263 -8.67 -16.81 -30.94
CA THR A 263 -8.10 -15.77 -31.81
C THR A 263 -8.25 -14.36 -31.22
N ASN A 264 -8.98 -14.23 -30.10
CA ASN A 264 -9.13 -12.96 -29.40
C ASN A 264 -7.76 -12.44 -28.90
N PRO A 265 -7.40 -11.16 -29.13
CA PRO A 265 -6.11 -10.61 -28.74
C PRO A 265 -5.85 -10.63 -27.22
N ASN A 266 -6.91 -10.70 -26.40
CA ASN A 266 -6.78 -10.75 -24.94
C ASN A 266 -6.54 -12.18 -24.40
N ALA A 267 -6.68 -13.22 -25.23
CA ALA A 267 -6.67 -14.60 -24.77
C ALA A 267 -5.32 -15.04 -24.18
N THR A 268 -4.21 -14.69 -24.84
CA THR A 268 -2.86 -15.04 -24.36
C THR A 268 -2.56 -14.44 -22.99
N GLU A 269 -2.91 -13.16 -22.80
CA GLU A 269 -2.69 -12.47 -21.52
C GLU A 269 -3.61 -13.04 -20.43
N LEU A 270 -4.87 -13.36 -20.76
CA LEU A 270 -5.78 -13.99 -19.81
C LEU A 270 -5.30 -15.41 -19.43
N GLN A 271 -4.79 -16.18 -20.39
CA GLN A 271 -4.18 -17.49 -20.13
C GLN A 271 -2.99 -17.37 -19.17
N ARG A 272 -2.11 -16.38 -19.39
CA ARG A 272 -0.98 -16.11 -18.49
C ARG A 272 -1.47 -15.83 -17.06
N ARG A 273 -2.49 -14.97 -16.90
CA ARG A 273 -3.09 -14.63 -15.59
C ARG A 273 -3.67 -15.85 -14.89
N ILE A 274 -4.41 -16.70 -15.60
CA ILE A 274 -4.98 -17.94 -15.04
C ILE A 274 -3.87 -18.82 -14.45
N ILE A 275 -2.81 -19.07 -15.22
CA ILE A 275 -1.70 -19.93 -14.79
C ILE A 275 -0.97 -19.30 -13.59
N THR A 276 -0.65 -18.00 -13.65
CA THR A 276 0.04 -17.34 -12.55
C THR A 276 -0.82 -17.30 -11.28
N SER A 277 -2.13 -17.03 -11.39
CA SER A 277 -3.06 -17.09 -10.24
C SER A 277 -3.01 -18.46 -9.57
N GLN A 278 -3.12 -19.55 -10.35
CA GLN A 278 -3.08 -20.91 -9.81
C GLN A 278 -1.76 -21.25 -9.11
N TYR A 279 -0.62 -20.75 -9.60
CA TYR A 279 0.65 -20.89 -8.90
C TYR A 279 0.66 -20.11 -7.59
N HIS A 280 0.24 -18.84 -7.61
CA HIS A 280 0.29 -17.97 -6.43
C HIS A 280 -0.58 -18.48 -5.27
N VAL A 281 -1.79 -18.96 -5.54
CA VAL A 281 -2.68 -19.54 -4.51
C VAL A 281 -2.12 -20.83 -3.95
N ARG A 282 -1.38 -21.61 -4.75
CA ARG A 282 -0.74 -22.84 -4.28
C ARG A 282 0.38 -22.56 -3.29
N VAL A 283 1.15 -21.50 -3.51
CA VAL A 283 2.25 -21.11 -2.63
C VAL A 283 1.73 -20.41 -1.37
N ASN A 284 0.70 -19.56 -1.49
CA ASN A 284 0.27 -18.69 -0.40
C ASN A 284 -0.96 -19.16 0.37
N SER A 285 -1.87 -19.92 -0.27
CA SER A 285 -3.24 -20.15 0.24
C SER A 285 -3.61 -21.63 0.36
N ALA A 286 -2.63 -22.53 0.24
CA ALA A 286 -2.80 -23.98 0.32
C ALA A 286 -2.23 -24.56 1.62
N ALA A 287 -2.18 -23.76 2.69
CA ALA A 287 -1.66 -24.16 3.99
C ALA A 287 -2.66 -25.04 4.77
N ASP A 288 -2.15 -25.82 5.72
CA ASP A 288 -2.96 -26.68 6.57
C ASP A 288 -3.34 -25.96 7.88
N GLY A 289 -4.64 -26.01 8.21
CA GLY A 289 -5.18 -25.64 9.51
C GLY A 289 -5.41 -24.17 9.78
N GLU A 290 -4.89 -23.25 8.95
CA GLU A 290 -5.12 -21.81 9.03
C GLU A 290 -5.19 -21.18 7.63
N PRO A 291 -6.10 -20.21 7.41
CA PRO A 291 -6.08 -19.40 6.20
C PRO A 291 -4.85 -18.48 6.18
N PRO A 292 -4.40 -18.04 4.99
CA PRO A 292 -3.38 -17.01 4.92
C PRO A 292 -3.90 -15.67 5.43
N GLN A 293 -2.99 -14.80 5.86
CA GLN A 293 -3.25 -13.37 5.96
C GLN A 293 -3.31 -12.74 4.55
N GLU A 294 -3.78 -11.49 4.43
CA GLU A 294 -4.10 -10.85 3.14
C GLU A 294 -2.96 -10.90 2.11
N SER A 295 -1.71 -10.84 2.56
CA SER A 295 -0.51 -10.91 1.73
C SER A 295 0.19 -12.28 1.79
N GLY A 296 -0.55 -13.35 2.10
CA GLY A 296 -0.04 -14.73 2.10
C GLY A 296 1.13 -14.96 3.05
N LEU A 297 2.21 -15.52 2.52
CA LEU A 297 3.44 -15.79 3.26
C LEU A 297 4.59 -14.80 2.96
N MET A 298 4.29 -13.74 2.18
CA MET A 298 5.30 -12.81 1.66
C MET A 298 5.66 -11.69 2.63
N ASN A 299 4.67 -11.00 3.21
CA ASN A 299 4.90 -9.89 4.15
C ASN A 299 4.08 -10.05 5.45
N ASN A 300 4.50 -9.36 6.51
CA ASN A 300 3.86 -9.41 7.81
C ASN A 300 2.84 -8.28 8.04
N GLY A 301 2.03 -7.94 7.02
CA GLY A 301 0.93 -6.99 7.17
C GLY A 301 -0.05 -7.42 8.26
N TRP A 302 -0.68 -6.44 8.92
CA TRP A 302 -1.65 -6.66 10.00
C TRP A 302 -1.08 -7.52 11.14
N TYR A 303 0.21 -7.35 11.46
CA TYR A 303 0.94 -8.14 12.45
C TYR A 303 0.99 -9.64 12.12
N GLY A 304 0.73 -10.02 10.87
CA GLY A 304 0.66 -11.40 10.39
C GLY A 304 -0.63 -12.15 10.75
N LYS A 305 -1.60 -11.44 11.35
CA LYS A 305 -2.94 -11.95 11.63
C LYS A 305 -3.74 -12.03 10.35
N PHE A 306 -4.61 -13.03 10.23
CA PHE A 306 -5.51 -13.11 9.08
C PHE A 306 -6.80 -12.36 9.36
N HIS A 307 -7.45 -11.99 8.27
CA HIS A 307 -8.71 -11.29 8.24
C HIS A 307 -9.81 -12.30 7.94
N MET A 308 -10.68 -12.58 8.92
CA MET A 308 -11.74 -13.59 8.86
C MET A 308 -12.72 -13.35 7.71
N GLU A 309 -12.93 -12.10 7.38
CA GLU A 309 -13.70 -11.65 6.24
C GLU A 309 -13.04 -11.98 4.89
N MET A 310 -11.71 -12.09 4.85
CA MET A 310 -10.98 -12.43 3.63
C MET A 310 -10.82 -13.93 3.40
N VAL A 311 -11.17 -14.80 4.37
CA VAL A 311 -10.92 -16.25 4.29
C VAL A 311 -11.67 -16.91 3.13
N VAL A 312 -12.87 -16.42 2.81
CA VAL A 312 -13.66 -16.91 1.67
C VAL A 312 -12.94 -16.61 0.36
N TRP A 313 -12.25 -15.47 0.27
CA TRP A 313 -11.46 -15.17 -0.90
C TRP A 313 -10.30 -16.14 -1.06
N HIS A 314 -9.48 -16.28 -0.03
CA HIS A 314 -8.29 -17.12 -0.11
C HIS A 314 -8.57 -18.62 -0.27
N SER A 315 -9.78 -19.09 0.01
CA SER A 315 -10.02 -20.53 0.17
C SER A 315 -11.25 -21.08 -0.55
N ALA A 316 -12.29 -20.29 -0.84
CA ALA A 316 -13.52 -20.81 -1.45
C ALA A 316 -13.28 -21.36 -2.86
N HIS A 317 -12.38 -20.70 -3.62
CA HIS A 317 -12.08 -21.04 -5.01
C HIS A 317 -11.57 -22.49 -5.16
N TRP A 318 -10.93 -23.06 -4.14
CA TRP A 318 -10.43 -24.44 -4.18
C TRP A 318 -11.50 -25.46 -4.58
N ILE A 319 -12.75 -25.26 -4.16
CA ILE A 319 -13.87 -26.14 -4.55
C ILE A 319 -14.27 -25.96 -6.02
N SER A 320 -14.29 -24.72 -6.53
CA SER A 320 -14.61 -24.45 -7.94
C SER A 320 -13.57 -25.04 -8.88
N TRP A 321 -12.30 -25.04 -8.46
CA TRP A 321 -11.18 -25.66 -9.16
C TRP A 321 -11.05 -27.18 -8.90
N CYS A 322 -12.00 -27.83 -8.20
CA CYS A 322 -11.93 -29.24 -7.77
C CYS A 322 -10.64 -29.64 -7.03
N ARG A 323 -10.03 -28.71 -6.31
CA ARG A 323 -8.85 -28.92 -5.48
C ARG A 323 -9.26 -29.03 -4.00
N ASP A 324 -10.27 -29.87 -3.76
CA ASP A 324 -10.99 -30.00 -2.49
C ASP A 324 -10.09 -30.18 -1.28
N ARG A 325 -8.95 -30.86 -1.44
CA ARG A 325 -8.01 -31.12 -0.35
C ARG A 325 -7.63 -29.84 0.40
N TYR A 326 -7.30 -28.77 -0.33
CA TYR A 326 -6.85 -27.52 0.28
C TYR A 326 -7.97 -26.78 1.02
N PHE A 327 -9.20 -26.85 0.49
CA PHE A 327 -10.37 -26.34 1.21
C PHE A 327 -10.58 -27.08 2.54
N HIS A 328 -10.56 -28.42 2.50
CA HIS A 328 -10.80 -29.26 3.68
C HIS A 328 -9.64 -29.26 4.69
N ASN A 329 -8.46 -28.79 4.29
CA ASN A 329 -7.34 -28.57 5.21
C ASN A 329 -7.57 -27.37 6.14
N ILE A 330 -8.45 -26.44 5.76
CA ILE A 330 -8.79 -25.23 6.53
C ILE A 330 -10.17 -25.38 7.19
N PHE A 331 -11.17 -25.86 6.45
CA PHE A 331 -12.56 -25.87 6.90
C PHE A 331 -13.10 -27.27 7.22
N PRO A 332 -14.00 -27.39 8.21
CA PRO A 332 -14.44 -26.36 9.17
C PRO A 332 -13.47 -26.09 10.33
N ALA A 333 -12.29 -26.71 10.35
CA ALA A 333 -11.38 -26.69 11.50
C ALA A 333 -11.06 -25.28 12.04
N ILE A 334 -10.94 -24.28 11.17
CA ILE A 334 -10.74 -22.89 11.59
C ILE A 334 -11.91 -22.34 12.42
N TYR A 335 -13.15 -22.63 12.03
CA TYR A 335 -14.34 -22.24 12.79
C TYR A 335 -14.46 -23.05 14.07
N GLU A 336 -14.14 -24.35 14.03
CA GLU A 336 -14.10 -25.21 15.23
C GLU A 336 -13.15 -24.64 16.30
N LYS A 337 -11.97 -24.16 15.90
CA LYS A 337 -10.99 -23.53 16.81
C LYS A 337 -11.46 -22.20 17.39
N LEU A 338 -12.11 -21.36 16.59
CA LEU A 338 -12.51 -20.00 16.99
C LEU A 338 -13.86 -19.96 17.72
N LEU A 339 -14.68 -21.01 17.56
CA LEU A 339 -16.03 -21.07 18.10
C LEU A 339 -16.12 -20.73 19.60
N PRO A 340 -15.28 -21.29 20.50
CA PRO A 340 -15.37 -20.96 21.94
C PRO A 340 -15.21 -19.46 22.22
N MET A 341 -14.22 -18.82 21.59
CA MET A 341 -13.97 -17.39 21.78
C MET A 341 -15.02 -16.51 21.09
N SER A 342 -15.61 -16.99 20.01
CA SER A 342 -16.73 -16.33 19.33
C SER A 342 -18.03 -16.38 20.13
N LEU A 343 -18.30 -17.47 20.86
CA LEU A 343 -19.41 -17.57 21.80
C LEU A 343 -19.22 -16.60 22.96
N THR A 344 -18.06 -16.66 23.63
CA THR A 344 -17.72 -15.75 24.75
C THR A 344 -17.81 -14.28 24.35
N ARG A 345 -17.40 -13.94 23.12
CA ARG A 345 -17.51 -12.56 22.60
C ARG A 345 -18.97 -12.13 22.46
N ALA A 346 -19.82 -12.94 21.83
CA ALA A 346 -21.23 -12.61 21.68
C ALA A 346 -21.91 -12.47 23.05
N GLU A 347 -21.65 -13.40 23.97
CA GLU A 347 -22.20 -13.39 25.33
C GLU A 347 -21.82 -12.11 26.09
N LYS A 348 -20.53 -11.73 26.08
CA LYS A 348 -20.05 -10.47 26.70
C LYS A 348 -20.71 -9.22 26.13
N MET A 349 -21.13 -9.29 24.88
CA MET A 349 -21.83 -8.22 24.18
C MET A 349 -23.36 -8.29 24.33
N GLY A 350 -23.89 -9.32 25.00
CA GLY A 350 -25.33 -9.50 25.22
C GLY A 350 -26.08 -10.11 24.03
N TRP A 351 -25.42 -10.93 23.22
CA TRP A 351 -26.04 -11.70 22.13
C TRP A 351 -25.84 -13.20 22.32
N GLU A 352 -26.73 -13.97 21.69
CA GLU A 352 -26.63 -15.43 21.65
C GLU A 352 -25.72 -15.86 20.49
N GLY A 353 -25.29 -17.12 20.47
CA GLY A 353 -24.52 -17.68 19.36
C GLY A 353 -23.08 -17.16 19.26
N ALA A 354 -22.49 -17.25 18.07
CA ALA A 354 -21.08 -16.98 17.81
C ALA A 354 -20.87 -15.74 16.95
N ARG A 355 -20.20 -14.72 17.51
CA ARG A 355 -19.71 -13.56 16.76
C ARG A 355 -18.28 -13.80 16.29
N TRP A 356 -18.10 -13.94 14.99
CA TRP A 356 -16.79 -14.19 14.37
C TRP A 356 -15.92 -12.92 14.41
N PRO A 357 -14.61 -13.04 14.75
CA PRO A 357 -13.70 -11.89 14.78
C PRO A 357 -13.46 -11.33 13.38
N LYS A 358 -12.77 -10.18 13.27
CA LYS A 358 -12.23 -9.68 11.99
C LYS A 358 -10.74 -10.04 11.85
N MET A 359 -9.85 -9.21 12.40
CA MET A 359 -8.40 -9.43 12.42
C MET A 359 -8.03 -10.33 13.61
N THR A 360 -7.52 -11.54 13.34
CA THR A 360 -7.33 -12.55 14.39
C THR A 360 -6.27 -13.62 14.04
N GLU A 361 -6.09 -14.54 14.98
CA GLU A 361 -5.30 -15.77 14.86
C GLU A 361 -5.99 -16.92 15.63
N THR A 362 -5.46 -18.15 15.58
CA THR A 362 -6.17 -19.34 16.12
C THR A 362 -5.81 -19.79 17.54
N PHE A 363 -4.77 -19.24 18.16
CA PHE A 363 -4.32 -19.51 19.53
C PHE A 363 -5.09 -18.69 20.57
N THR A 364 -5.24 -17.38 20.38
CA THR A 364 -6.06 -16.55 21.30
C THR A 364 -7.49 -16.42 20.82
N GLY A 365 -7.74 -16.49 19.51
CA GLY A 365 -9.06 -16.25 18.91
C GLY A 365 -9.63 -14.85 19.18
N ARG A 366 -8.80 -13.91 19.65
CA ARG A 366 -9.19 -12.52 19.94
C ARG A 366 -9.36 -11.74 18.65
N SER A 367 -10.38 -10.87 18.61
CA SER A 367 -10.47 -9.84 17.57
C SER A 367 -9.61 -8.67 18.02
N SER A 368 -8.63 -8.27 17.22
CA SER A 368 -7.79 -7.12 17.58
C SER A 368 -8.62 -5.83 17.66
N PRO A 369 -8.42 -4.97 18.68
CA PRO A 369 -9.18 -3.74 18.80
C PRO A 369 -9.10 -2.84 17.55
N GLY A 370 -10.19 -2.19 17.17
CA GLY A 370 -10.19 -1.27 16.02
C GLY A 370 -11.60 -0.93 15.55
N GLY A 371 -11.83 0.27 15.01
CA GLY A 371 -13.15 0.71 14.56
C GLY A 371 -13.77 -0.22 13.51
N ILE A 372 -12.99 -0.58 12.49
CA ILE A 372 -13.41 -1.54 11.46
C ILE A 372 -13.54 -2.94 12.10
N ASN A 373 -12.53 -3.39 12.84
CA ASN A 373 -12.50 -4.72 13.46
C ASN A 373 -13.69 -4.99 14.39
N ALA A 374 -14.15 -3.96 15.10
CA ALA A 374 -15.25 -4.01 16.03
C ALA A 374 -16.61 -4.08 15.33
N TYR A 375 -16.84 -3.27 14.29
CA TYR A 375 -18.18 -3.08 13.73
C TYR A 375 -18.43 -3.82 12.41
N LEU A 376 -17.40 -4.43 11.80
CA LEU A 376 -17.56 -5.12 10.52
C LEU A 376 -18.47 -6.35 10.62
N MET A 377 -19.44 -6.44 9.71
CA MET A 377 -20.50 -7.44 9.76
C MET A 377 -20.42 -8.53 8.68
N TRP A 378 -19.83 -8.25 7.52
CA TRP A 378 -20.04 -9.11 6.34
C TRP A 378 -19.44 -10.52 6.44
N GLN A 379 -18.52 -10.75 7.38
CA GLN A 379 -17.95 -12.07 7.68
C GLN A 379 -18.87 -12.99 8.46
N GLN A 380 -19.88 -12.45 9.15
CA GLN A 380 -20.71 -13.24 10.05
C GLN A 380 -21.46 -14.38 9.32
N PRO A 381 -22.00 -14.19 8.10
CA PRO A 381 -22.64 -15.28 7.36
C PRO A 381 -21.68 -16.22 6.61
N HIS A 382 -20.36 -15.99 6.61
CA HIS A 382 -19.38 -16.81 5.86
C HIS A 382 -19.43 -18.33 6.16
N PRO A 383 -19.67 -18.79 7.41
CA PRO A 383 -19.82 -20.21 7.71
C PRO A 383 -20.94 -20.88 6.90
N MET A 384 -22.05 -20.17 6.64
CA MET A 384 -23.17 -20.69 5.86
C MET A 384 -22.75 -21.00 4.44
N TYR A 385 -22.01 -20.07 3.84
CA TYR A 385 -21.51 -20.21 2.49
C TYR A 385 -20.46 -21.33 2.37
N THR A 386 -19.48 -21.35 3.28
CA THR A 386 -18.41 -22.36 3.28
C THR A 386 -18.94 -23.78 3.58
N ALA A 387 -19.96 -23.92 4.44
CA ALA A 387 -20.63 -25.20 4.67
C ALA A 387 -21.34 -25.72 3.41
N MET A 388 -21.99 -24.83 2.65
CA MET A 388 -22.59 -25.21 1.38
C MET A 388 -21.55 -25.69 0.37
N LEU A 389 -20.38 -25.04 0.30
CA LEU A 389 -19.24 -25.51 -0.50
C LEU A 389 -18.74 -26.89 -0.05
N ALA A 390 -18.58 -27.08 1.26
CA ALA A 390 -18.17 -28.36 1.83
C ALA A 390 -19.18 -29.47 1.49
N PHE A 391 -20.48 -29.17 1.57
CA PHE A 391 -21.55 -30.10 1.20
C PHE A 391 -21.58 -30.38 -0.30
N LYS A 392 -21.33 -29.40 -1.16
CA LYS A 392 -21.21 -29.61 -2.61
C LYS A 392 -20.03 -30.51 -2.99
N SER A 393 -18.92 -30.37 -2.27
CA SER A 393 -17.76 -31.24 -2.41
C SER A 393 -18.05 -32.66 -1.88
N LYS A 394 -18.67 -32.79 -0.70
CA LYS A 394 -18.95 -34.06 -0.04
C LYS A 394 -20.38 -34.06 0.55
N PRO A 395 -21.41 -34.42 -0.24
CA PRO A 395 -22.81 -34.34 0.19
C PRO A 395 -23.22 -35.52 1.07
N THR A 396 -22.64 -35.60 2.27
CA THR A 396 -22.82 -36.72 3.20
C THR A 396 -23.43 -36.27 4.53
N GLN A 397 -24.08 -37.20 5.23
CA GLN A 397 -24.54 -36.96 6.61
C GLN A 397 -23.39 -36.62 7.56
N LYS A 398 -22.19 -37.16 7.32
CA LYS A 398 -20.98 -36.80 8.09
C LYS A 398 -20.63 -35.31 7.92
N THR A 399 -20.71 -34.79 6.69
CA THR A 399 -20.49 -33.37 6.42
C THR A 399 -21.55 -32.51 7.11
N LEU A 400 -22.83 -32.87 6.98
CA LEU A 400 -23.92 -32.14 7.62
C LEU A 400 -23.74 -32.02 9.13
N LYS A 401 -23.47 -33.16 9.80
CA LYS A 401 -23.28 -33.22 11.25
C LYS A 401 -22.06 -32.45 11.74
N ARG A 402 -20.94 -32.47 10.99
CA ARG A 402 -19.71 -31.77 11.41
C ARG A 402 -19.87 -30.24 11.44
N TRP A 403 -20.63 -29.68 10.49
CA TRP A 403 -20.83 -28.24 10.39
C TRP A 403 -22.00 -27.72 11.24
N ASP A 404 -22.87 -28.60 11.73
CA ASP A 404 -24.15 -28.20 12.34
C ASP A 404 -23.97 -27.25 13.53
N SER A 405 -23.05 -27.53 14.46
CA SER A 405 -22.80 -26.66 15.62
C SER A 405 -22.29 -25.27 15.24
N ILE A 406 -21.47 -25.18 14.19
CA ILE A 406 -20.95 -23.89 13.69
C ILE A 406 -22.10 -23.09 13.07
N LEU A 407 -22.93 -23.73 12.24
CA LEU A 407 -24.05 -23.05 11.58
C LEU A 407 -25.14 -22.66 12.58
N GLU A 408 -25.43 -23.51 13.57
CA GLU A 408 -26.36 -23.20 14.65
C GLU A 408 -25.89 -21.97 15.42
N ALA A 409 -24.66 -21.99 15.97
CA ALA A 409 -24.13 -20.85 16.70
C ALA A 409 -24.07 -19.57 15.85
N THR A 410 -23.74 -19.69 14.56
CA THR A 410 -23.74 -18.54 13.64
C THR A 410 -25.16 -18.00 13.42
N ALA A 411 -26.15 -18.88 13.22
CA ALA A 411 -27.55 -18.47 13.02
C ALA A 411 -28.16 -17.84 14.28
N ASP A 412 -27.85 -18.36 15.46
CA ASP A 412 -28.28 -17.80 16.74
C ASP A 412 -27.74 -16.38 16.94
N TYR A 413 -26.47 -16.13 16.59
CA TYR A 413 -25.92 -14.78 16.61
C TYR A 413 -26.59 -13.87 15.60
N MET A 414 -26.74 -14.33 14.36
CA MET A 414 -27.38 -13.55 13.31
C MET A 414 -28.82 -13.18 13.66
N ALA A 415 -29.57 -14.08 14.29
CA ALA A 415 -30.95 -13.88 14.70
C ALA A 415 -31.08 -13.00 15.95
N SER A 416 -30.19 -13.16 16.94
CA SER A 416 -30.19 -12.36 18.18
C SER A 416 -29.62 -10.95 17.99
N TYR A 417 -28.71 -10.74 17.03
CA TYR A 417 -28.18 -9.42 16.67
C TYR A 417 -29.22 -8.54 15.98
N ALA A 418 -30.07 -9.14 15.13
CA ALA A 418 -31.08 -8.40 14.40
C ALA A 418 -32.11 -7.79 15.36
N TRP A 419 -32.33 -6.48 15.27
CA TRP A 419 -33.16 -5.75 16.22
C TRP A 419 -34.55 -5.49 15.67
N PHE A 420 -35.59 -5.86 16.42
CA PHE A 420 -36.97 -5.68 15.98
C PHE A 420 -37.42 -4.22 16.12
N ASN A 421 -37.59 -3.55 14.99
CA ASN A 421 -38.10 -2.20 14.89
C ASN A 421 -39.63 -2.21 14.84
N GLN A 422 -40.25 -1.84 15.97
CA GLN A 422 -41.71 -1.79 16.11
C GLN A 422 -42.39 -0.83 15.11
N SER A 423 -41.69 0.21 14.65
CA SER A 423 -42.26 1.21 13.73
C SER A 423 -42.35 0.69 12.30
N SER A 424 -41.38 -0.13 11.88
CA SER A 424 -41.34 -0.71 10.53
C SER A 424 -41.92 -2.12 10.47
N ASP A 425 -42.17 -2.76 11.62
CA ASP A 425 -42.49 -4.20 11.73
C ASP A 425 -41.43 -5.08 11.05
N ARG A 426 -40.16 -4.69 11.19
CA ARG A 426 -39.00 -5.35 10.57
C ARG A 426 -37.83 -5.48 11.53
N TYR A 427 -36.95 -6.44 11.26
CA TYR A 427 -35.68 -6.57 11.93
C TYR A 427 -34.61 -5.77 11.18
N ASP A 428 -34.06 -4.75 11.85
CA ASP A 428 -33.01 -3.90 11.32
C ASP A 428 -31.61 -4.40 11.78
N LEU A 429 -30.56 -4.04 11.04
CA LEU A 429 -29.16 -4.32 11.39
C LEU A 429 -28.36 -3.02 11.62
N GLY A 430 -27.62 -2.93 12.73
CA GLY A 430 -26.91 -1.72 13.16
C GLY A 430 -27.86 -0.58 13.57
N PRO A 431 -27.37 0.63 13.91
CA PRO A 431 -25.97 0.97 14.18
C PRO A 431 -25.50 0.52 15.59
N PRO A 432 -24.18 0.43 15.82
CA PRO A 432 -23.11 0.69 14.87
C PRO A 432 -22.86 -0.48 13.91
N ALA A 433 -22.53 -0.17 12.65
CA ALA A 433 -22.26 -1.18 11.62
C ALA A 433 -21.28 -0.70 10.55
N PHE A 434 -20.30 -1.54 10.21
CA PHE A 434 -19.51 -1.41 8.98
C PHE A 434 -19.87 -2.52 8.00
N GLY A 435 -20.08 -2.14 6.74
CA GLY A 435 -20.22 -3.07 5.63
C GLY A 435 -18.87 -3.38 4.96
N VAL A 436 -18.91 -4.29 3.99
CA VAL A 436 -17.75 -4.77 3.23
C VAL A 436 -16.85 -3.68 2.61
N THR A 437 -17.38 -2.48 2.36
CA THR A 437 -16.64 -1.35 1.77
C THR A 437 -15.92 -0.46 2.80
N GLU A 438 -16.22 -0.62 4.10
CA GLU A 438 -15.55 0.08 5.20
C GLU A 438 -15.54 1.63 5.09
N ASN A 439 -16.46 2.20 4.29
CA ASN A 439 -16.51 3.63 3.98
C ASN A 439 -17.81 4.34 4.46
N THR A 440 -18.65 3.65 5.22
CA THR A 440 -19.89 4.22 5.78
C THR A 440 -19.66 4.75 7.20
N PRO A 441 -20.39 5.78 7.67
CA PRO A 441 -20.26 6.27 9.04
C PRO A 441 -20.90 5.25 10.02
N PRO A 442 -20.12 4.47 10.79
CA PRO A 442 -20.64 3.25 11.40
C PRO A 442 -21.72 3.52 12.44
N GLU A 443 -21.58 4.59 13.22
CA GLU A 443 -22.54 5.00 14.27
C GLU A 443 -23.91 5.43 13.69
N ASN A 444 -23.98 5.72 12.39
CA ASN A 444 -25.20 6.16 11.70
C ASN A 444 -25.67 5.16 10.64
N THR A 445 -24.96 4.04 10.47
CA THR A 445 -25.21 3.07 9.40
C THR A 445 -26.23 2.05 9.86
N LEU A 446 -27.39 2.05 9.22
CA LEU A 446 -28.52 1.14 9.45
C LEU A 446 -28.83 0.39 8.16
N ASP A 447 -29.09 -0.92 8.24
CA ASP A 447 -29.57 -1.75 7.13
C ASP A 447 -28.72 -1.62 5.85
N LEU A 448 -27.43 -1.94 5.95
CA LEU A 448 -26.56 -2.02 4.77
C LEU A 448 -27.10 -3.03 3.77
N ALA A 449 -27.19 -2.64 2.49
CA ALA A 449 -27.90 -3.44 1.49
C ALA A 449 -27.33 -4.86 1.30
N TYR A 450 -26.00 -4.96 1.19
CA TYR A 450 -25.32 -6.24 0.99
C TYR A 450 -25.46 -7.15 2.21
N GLU A 451 -25.20 -6.61 3.40
CA GLU A 451 -25.21 -7.37 4.65
C GLU A 451 -26.61 -7.85 4.99
N VAL A 452 -27.65 -7.03 4.82
CA VAL A 452 -29.05 -7.46 4.99
C VAL A 452 -29.39 -8.64 4.06
N ALA A 453 -29.00 -8.55 2.79
CA ALA A 453 -29.23 -9.63 1.84
C ALA A 453 -28.44 -10.90 2.18
N TYR A 454 -27.21 -10.74 2.70
CA TYR A 454 -26.37 -11.86 3.12
C TYR A 454 -26.88 -12.50 4.42
N TRP A 455 -27.38 -11.71 5.36
CA TRP A 455 -28.06 -12.19 6.58
C TRP A 455 -29.25 -13.06 6.22
N ARG A 456 -30.09 -12.56 5.29
CA ARG A 456 -31.22 -13.32 4.79
C ARG A 456 -30.80 -14.66 4.19
N TYR A 457 -29.79 -14.65 3.31
CA TYR A 457 -29.25 -15.87 2.73
C TYR A 457 -28.74 -16.84 3.81
N GLY A 458 -27.99 -16.34 4.80
CA GLY A 458 -27.40 -17.16 5.85
C GLY A 458 -28.46 -17.87 6.70
N LEU A 459 -29.50 -17.16 7.14
CA LEU A 459 -30.60 -17.77 7.91
C LEU A 459 -31.40 -18.77 7.07
N ASP A 460 -31.63 -18.49 5.78
CA ASP A 460 -32.28 -19.44 4.87
C ASP A 460 -31.43 -20.73 4.71
N VAL A 461 -30.09 -20.61 4.66
CA VAL A 461 -29.18 -21.76 4.64
C VAL A 461 -29.23 -22.54 5.95
N ALA A 462 -29.20 -21.88 7.11
CA ALA A 462 -29.30 -22.53 8.41
C ALA A 462 -30.59 -23.36 8.54
N CYS A 463 -31.73 -22.78 8.14
CA CYS A 463 -33.02 -23.48 8.13
C CYS A 463 -32.98 -24.72 7.22
N LYS A 464 -32.46 -24.56 5.99
CA LYS A 464 -32.31 -25.69 5.04
C LYS A 464 -31.34 -26.74 5.56
N TRP A 465 -30.32 -26.35 6.33
CA TRP A 465 -29.33 -27.28 6.91
C TRP A 465 -29.97 -28.19 7.95
N LYS A 466 -30.76 -27.62 8.89
CA LYS A 466 -31.54 -28.40 9.87
C LYS A 466 -32.51 -29.35 9.20
N GLN A 467 -33.21 -28.90 8.14
CA GLN A 467 -34.09 -29.75 7.34
C GLN A 467 -33.32 -30.94 6.71
N LYS A 468 -32.12 -30.72 6.15
CA LYS A 468 -31.27 -31.78 5.60
C LYS A 468 -30.81 -32.79 6.64
N LEU A 469 -30.67 -32.37 7.90
CA LEU A 469 -30.36 -33.22 9.04
C LEU A 469 -31.59 -33.94 9.61
N GLY A 470 -32.81 -33.57 9.18
CA GLY A 470 -34.05 -34.05 9.78
C GLY A 470 -34.30 -33.50 11.19
N LEU A 471 -33.71 -32.34 11.51
CA LEU A 471 -33.83 -31.66 12.79
C LEU A 471 -34.90 -30.54 12.71
N PRO A 472 -35.56 -30.20 13.82
CA PRO A 472 -36.46 -29.06 13.88
C PRO A 472 -35.70 -27.77 13.56
N VAL A 473 -36.36 -26.87 12.82
CA VAL A 473 -35.83 -25.53 12.55
C VAL A 473 -36.28 -24.60 13.68
N PRO A 474 -35.35 -23.91 14.37
CA PRO A 474 -35.69 -22.89 15.36
C PRO A 474 -36.62 -21.80 14.79
N GLU A 475 -37.74 -21.56 15.47
CA GLU A 475 -38.77 -20.64 14.98
C GLU A 475 -38.26 -19.20 14.84
N HIS A 476 -37.44 -18.75 15.79
CA HIS A 476 -36.90 -17.40 15.79
C HIS A 476 -36.01 -17.12 14.56
N TRP A 477 -35.23 -18.10 14.07
CA TRP A 477 -34.49 -17.95 12.81
C TRP A 477 -35.41 -17.68 11.63
N VAL A 478 -36.52 -18.41 11.54
CA VAL A 478 -37.52 -18.27 10.47
C VAL A 478 -38.21 -16.92 10.57
N THR A 479 -38.58 -16.50 11.78
CA THR A 479 -39.23 -15.21 12.05
C THR A 479 -38.33 -14.05 11.66
N VAL A 480 -37.07 -14.04 12.11
CA VAL A 480 -36.10 -13.00 11.74
C VAL A 480 -35.88 -13.03 10.22
N ALA A 481 -35.58 -14.17 9.61
CA ALA A 481 -35.32 -14.25 8.17
C ALA A 481 -36.48 -13.67 7.34
N LYS A 482 -37.74 -14.00 7.69
CA LYS A 482 -38.94 -13.50 7.00
C LYS A 482 -39.16 -12.00 7.19
N ASN A 483 -38.80 -11.47 8.35
CA ASN A 483 -39.11 -10.11 8.75
C ASN A 483 -37.89 -9.18 8.78
N LEU A 484 -36.72 -9.61 8.30
CA LEU A 484 -35.56 -8.73 8.06
C LEU A 484 -35.98 -7.53 7.18
N ALA A 485 -35.34 -6.39 7.43
CA ALA A 485 -35.40 -5.23 6.58
C ALA A 485 -35.10 -5.62 5.12
N LYS A 486 -35.67 -4.89 4.17
CA LYS A 486 -35.31 -5.07 2.75
C LYS A 486 -34.05 -4.26 2.46
N PRO A 487 -33.17 -4.73 1.55
CA PRO A 487 -32.06 -3.90 1.09
C PRO A 487 -32.61 -2.55 0.59
N PRO A 488 -32.10 -1.41 1.10
CA PRO A 488 -32.67 -0.10 0.86
C PRO A 488 -32.55 0.30 -0.61
N GLN A 489 -33.59 0.99 -1.10
CA GLN A 489 -33.70 1.39 -2.50
C GLN A 489 -34.21 2.82 -2.63
N ILE A 490 -33.74 3.53 -3.66
CA ILE A 490 -34.22 4.85 -4.07
C ILE A 490 -34.32 4.87 -5.58
N GLY A 491 -35.49 5.25 -6.11
CA GLY A 491 -35.70 5.32 -7.57
C GLY A 491 -35.47 3.98 -8.29
N GLY A 492 -35.65 2.85 -7.60
CA GLY A 492 -35.41 1.52 -8.17
C GLY A 492 -33.94 1.16 -8.35
N LEU A 493 -33.03 1.77 -7.58
CA LEU A 493 -31.62 1.43 -7.42
C LEU A 493 -31.33 1.13 -5.95
N TYR A 494 -30.45 0.18 -5.65
CA TYR A 494 -30.00 -0.07 -4.28
C TYR A 494 -29.14 1.09 -3.76
N THR A 495 -29.21 1.35 -2.47
CA THR A 495 -28.34 2.29 -1.76
C THR A 495 -27.43 1.55 -0.79
N VAL A 496 -26.28 2.15 -0.43
CA VAL A 496 -25.30 1.47 0.44
C VAL A 496 -25.86 1.15 1.83
N TYR A 497 -26.69 2.03 2.40
CA TYR A 497 -27.43 1.82 3.65
C TYR A 497 -28.75 2.63 3.65
N LYS A 498 -29.60 2.42 4.66
CA LYS A 498 -30.94 3.03 4.79
C LYS A 498 -30.88 4.47 5.30
N GLY A 499 -31.83 5.30 4.84
CA GLY A 499 -31.93 6.71 5.24
C GLY A 499 -31.20 7.69 4.31
N LEU A 500 -30.55 7.18 3.26
CA LEU A 500 -30.01 8.01 2.18
C LEU A 500 -31.13 8.59 1.31
N ASN A 501 -30.80 9.64 0.54
CA ASN A 501 -31.62 10.18 -0.54
C ASN A 501 -30.88 10.00 -1.89
N SER A 502 -31.52 10.29 -3.03
CA SER A 502 -30.92 10.03 -4.36
C SER A 502 -29.58 10.74 -4.64
N SER A 503 -29.27 11.82 -3.92
CA SER A 503 -28.00 12.56 -4.08
C SER A 503 -26.80 11.85 -3.46
N TRP A 504 -26.98 10.72 -2.75
CA TRP A 504 -25.85 9.98 -2.17
C TRP A 504 -24.86 9.48 -3.24
N TRP A 505 -25.35 9.27 -4.48
CA TRP A 505 -24.49 8.92 -5.61
C TRP A 505 -23.47 10.00 -5.95
N ASP A 506 -23.66 11.23 -5.46
CA ASP A 506 -22.74 12.36 -5.63
C ASP A 506 -21.83 12.57 -4.41
N ASP A 507 -21.99 11.78 -3.35
CA ASP A 507 -21.16 11.82 -2.14
C ASP A 507 -19.85 11.04 -2.34
N PRO A 508 -18.68 11.71 -2.43
CA PRO A 508 -17.39 11.06 -2.64
C PRO A 508 -17.01 10.06 -1.54
N ALA A 509 -17.49 10.24 -0.31
CA ALA A 509 -17.18 9.32 0.78
C ALA A 509 -17.83 7.94 0.56
N LEU A 510 -19.03 7.93 -0.03
CA LEU A 510 -19.85 6.74 -0.24
C LEU A 510 -19.68 6.15 -1.65
N ASN A 511 -19.52 6.99 -2.68
CA ASN A 511 -19.48 6.55 -4.08
C ASN A 511 -18.07 6.18 -4.59
N ARG A 512 -17.00 6.51 -3.86
CA ARG A 512 -15.61 6.15 -4.24
C ARG A 512 -15.40 4.64 -4.34
N ASP A 513 -16.22 3.89 -3.62
CA ASP A 513 -16.21 2.43 -3.61
C ASP A 513 -17.60 1.86 -3.29
N PRO A 514 -18.49 1.78 -4.30
CA PRO A 514 -19.84 1.26 -4.14
C PRO A 514 -19.91 -0.27 -4.37
N ARG A 515 -18.79 -1.00 -4.21
CA ARG A 515 -18.71 -2.43 -4.60
C ARG A 515 -19.71 -3.33 -3.88
N SER A 516 -20.12 -2.97 -2.67
CA SER A 516 -21.15 -3.70 -1.92
C SER A 516 -22.43 -3.88 -2.72
N LEU A 517 -22.81 -2.89 -3.54
CA LEU A 517 -24.02 -2.93 -4.36
C LEU A 517 -23.95 -3.93 -5.50
N ILE A 518 -22.81 -4.04 -6.18
CA ILE A 518 -22.64 -5.04 -7.25
C ILE A 518 -22.45 -6.45 -6.69
N MET A 519 -22.01 -6.58 -5.43
CA MET A 519 -21.88 -7.88 -4.78
C MET A 519 -23.24 -8.55 -4.54
N LEU A 520 -24.33 -7.77 -4.39
CA LEU A 520 -25.73 -8.27 -4.28
C LEU A 520 -26.10 -9.23 -5.42
N GLN A 521 -25.67 -8.91 -6.64
CA GLN A 521 -25.88 -9.74 -7.83
C GLN A 521 -24.58 -10.06 -8.57
N GLY A 522 -23.51 -10.22 -7.80
CA GLY A 522 -22.22 -10.71 -8.28
C GLY A 522 -21.87 -11.96 -7.51
N ILE A 523 -21.51 -11.77 -6.26
CA ILE A 523 -20.85 -12.82 -5.49
C ILE A 523 -21.82 -13.46 -4.50
N LEU A 524 -22.78 -12.71 -3.98
CA LEU A 524 -23.84 -13.25 -3.14
C LEU A 524 -24.66 -14.32 -3.91
N PRO A 525 -24.90 -15.51 -3.33
CA PRO A 525 -25.87 -16.46 -3.87
C PRO A 525 -27.26 -15.86 -4.07
N ASP A 526 -28.08 -16.44 -4.97
CA ASP A 526 -29.45 -15.97 -5.14
C ASP A 526 -30.21 -16.05 -3.82
N THR A 527 -30.83 -14.94 -3.46
CA THR A 527 -31.63 -14.77 -2.25
C THR A 527 -32.90 -13.99 -2.61
N PRO A 528 -34.05 -14.30 -1.99
CA PRO A 528 -35.28 -13.55 -2.21
C PRO A 528 -35.18 -12.06 -1.80
N ALA A 529 -34.14 -11.66 -1.06
CA ALA A 529 -33.89 -10.26 -0.72
C ALA A 529 -33.42 -9.40 -1.91
N VAL A 530 -32.87 -10.01 -2.96
CA VAL A 530 -32.31 -9.30 -4.12
C VAL A 530 -33.21 -9.41 -5.33
N GLU A 531 -33.71 -8.27 -5.79
CA GLU A 531 -34.53 -8.13 -6.99
C GLU A 531 -33.62 -8.00 -8.22
N LYS A 532 -33.72 -8.96 -9.13
CA LYS A 532 -32.83 -9.09 -10.29
C LYS A 532 -32.77 -7.82 -11.16
N GLU A 533 -33.91 -7.17 -11.43
CA GLU A 533 -33.92 -5.97 -12.27
C GLU A 533 -33.39 -4.73 -11.55
N VAL A 534 -33.61 -4.61 -10.24
CA VAL A 534 -33.04 -3.52 -9.43
C VAL A 534 -31.52 -3.66 -9.39
N ALA A 535 -31.02 -4.87 -9.13
CA ALA A 535 -29.58 -5.14 -9.10
C ALA A 535 -28.92 -4.92 -10.46
N ARG A 536 -29.57 -5.31 -11.58
CA ARG A 536 -29.07 -5.01 -12.93
C ARG A 536 -28.94 -3.51 -13.17
N ARG A 537 -29.99 -2.73 -12.90
CA ARG A 537 -29.95 -1.26 -13.03
C ARG A 537 -28.90 -0.63 -12.10
N THR A 538 -28.76 -1.16 -10.89
CA THR A 538 -27.75 -0.71 -9.92
C THR A 538 -26.34 -1.00 -10.43
N ALA A 539 -26.10 -2.17 -11.03
CA ALA A 539 -24.81 -2.51 -11.62
C ALA A 539 -24.46 -1.60 -12.80
N ASP A 540 -25.43 -1.26 -13.65
CA ASP A 540 -25.23 -0.27 -14.72
C ASP A 540 -24.91 1.12 -14.15
N LYS A 541 -25.62 1.55 -13.09
CA LYS A 541 -25.28 2.81 -12.41
C LYS A 541 -23.89 2.78 -11.78
N VAL A 542 -23.49 1.67 -11.16
CA VAL A 542 -22.14 1.51 -10.60
C VAL A 542 -21.08 1.54 -11.70
N TRP A 543 -21.33 0.91 -12.84
CA TRP A 543 -20.45 1.01 -14.02
C TRP A 543 -20.26 2.46 -14.47
N ASP A 544 -21.32 3.27 -14.44
CA ASP A 544 -21.24 4.68 -14.85
C ASP A 544 -20.46 5.56 -13.86
N VAL A 545 -20.53 5.29 -12.55
CA VAL A 545 -19.95 6.16 -11.50
C VAL A 545 -18.63 5.66 -10.94
N TRP A 546 -18.42 4.34 -10.86
CA TRP A 546 -17.22 3.72 -10.31
C TRP A 546 -16.21 3.45 -11.43
N THR A 547 -15.72 4.57 -11.98
CA THR A 547 -14.80 4.58 -13.11
C THR A 547 -13.48 3.87 -12.79
N ASP A 548 -12.75 3.47 -13.83
CA ASP A 548 -11.53 2.68 -13.70
C ASP A 548 -10.43 3.31 -12.83
N GLN A 549 -10.41 4.64 -12.75
CA GLN A 549 -9.51 5.41 -11.89
C GLN A 549 -9.77 5.20 -10.40
N ASN A 550 -10.97 4.79 -10.01
CA ASN A 550 -11.39 4.61 -8.61
C ASN A 550 -11.36 3.15 -8.15
N ILE A 551 -11.26 2.20 -9.08
CA ILE A 551 -11.26 0.77 -8.73
C ILE A 551 -9.91 0.39 -8.12
N ARG A 552 -9.94 -0.24 -6.95
CA ARG A 552 -8.77 -0.72 -6.21
C ARG A 552 -8.99 -2.14 -5.70
N GLY A 553 -7.89 -2.83 -5.42
CA GLY A 553 -7.93 -4.15 -4.80
C GLY A 553 -8.78 -5.14 -5.57
N TRP A 554 -9.52 -5.93 -4.81
CA TRP A 554 -10.39 -6.98 -5.31
C TRP A 554 -11.65 -6.50 -6.06
N GLY A 555 -11.83 -5.19 -6.27
CA GLY A 555 -13.00 -4.62 -6.96
C GLY A 555 -13.18 -5.07 -8.42
N ARG A 556 -12.08 -5.29 -9.18
CA ARG A 556 -12.18 -5.69 -10.60
C ARG A 556 -12.73 -7.10 -10.79
N PRO A 557 -12.23 -8.13 -10.10
CA PRO A 557 -12.81 -9.45 -10.24
C PRO A 557 -14.27 -9.52 -9.74
N VAL A 558 -14.66 -8.71 -8.73
CA VAL A 558 -16.08 -8.55 -8.34
C VAL A 558 -16.92 -8.03 -9.50
N LEU A 559 -16.44 -6.98 -10.17
CA LEU A 559 -17.09 -6.40 -11.34
C LEU A 559 -17.16 -7.39 -12.50
N ALA A 560 -16.13 -8.20 -12.72
CA ALA A 560 -16.13 -9.24 -13.74
C ALA A 560 -17.22 -10.30 -13.46
N ILE A 561 -17.27 -10.84 -12.23
CA ILE A 561 -18.30 -11.80 -11.81
C ILE A 561 -19.70 -11.19 -11.90
N ASN A 562 -19.87 -9.96 -11.42
CA ASN A 562 -21.15 -9.24 -11.51
C ASN A 562 -21.58 -9.08 -12.98
N SER A 563 -20.69 -8.60 -13.84
CA SER A 563 -20.95 -8.37 -15.26
C SER A 563 -21.38 -9.66 -15.96
N ALA A 564 -20.67 -10.78 -15.70
CA ALA A 564 -21.05 -12.08 -16.22
C ALA A 564 -22.45 -12.50 -15.74
N ARG A 565 -22.78 -12.27 -14.47
CA ARG A 565 -24.09 -12.64 -13.89
C ARG A 565 -25.26 -11.83 -14.40
N ILE A 566 -25.05 -10.54 -14.66
CA ILE A 566 -26.11 -9.67 -15.20
C ILE A 566 -26.28 -9.86 -16.71
N GLY A 567 -25.51 -10.77 -17.33
CA GLY A 567 -25.61 -11.12 -18.75
C GLY A 567 -24.77 -10.22 -19.66
N ASN A 568 -23.69 -9.64 -19.15
CA ASN A 568 -22.75 -8.82 -19.91
C ASN A 568 -21.33 -9.43 -19.87
N PRO A 569 -21.07 -10.50 -20.65
CA PRO A 569 -19.78 -11.17 -20.65
C PRO A 569 -18.67 -10.33 -21.31
N GLU A 570 -19.00 -9.37 -22.18
CA GLU A 570 -18.02 -8.44 -22.76
C GLU A 570 -17.46 -7.51 -21.69
N ARG A 571 -18.33 -6.92 -20.86
CA ARG A 571 -17.94 -6.11 -19.69
C ARG A 571 -17.14 -6.96 -18.69
N ALA A 572 -17.49 -8.24 -18.54
CA ALA A 572 -16.73 -9.15 -17.69
C ALA A 572 -15.28 -9.33 -18.17
N ILE A 573 -15.08 -9.64 -19.46
CA ILE A 573 -13.74 -9.76 -20.06
C ILE A 573 -12.97 -8.44 -19.97
N TYR A 574 -13.63 -7.30 -20.23
CA TYR A 574 -13.01 -5.98 -20.10
C TYR A 574 -12.37 -5.77 -18.71
N HIS A 575 -13.10 -6.07 -17.64
CA HIS A 575 -12.57 -5.94 -16.27
C HIS A 575 -11.36 -6.83 -16.00
N LEU A 576 -11.24 -7.96 -16.71
CA LEU A 576 -10.14 -8.92 -16.56
C LEU A 576 -8.93 -8.62 -17.43
N THR A 577 -9.07 -7.89 -18.53
CA THR A 577 -8.02 -7.79 -19.55
C THR A 577 -7.61 -6.36 -19.90
N ALA A 578 -8.43 -5.35 -19.61
CA ALA A 578 -8.14 -3.96 -20.00
C ALA A 578 -7.02 -3.28 -19.20
N TYR A 579 -6.51 -3.94 -18.16
CA TYR A 579 -5.56 -3.38 -17.21
C TYR A 579 -4.45 -4.35 -16.89
N ASP A 580 -3.29 -3.79 -16.61
CA ASP A 580 -1.97 -4.37 -16.66
C ASP A 580 -1.26 -4.44 -15.31
N TYR A 581 -1.59 -3.48 -14.44
CA TYR A 581 -1.24 -3.53 -13.02
C TYR A 581 -2.02 -4.62 -12.28
N TRP A 582 -3.12 -5.12 -12.84
CA TRP A 582 -3.85 -6.28 -12.33
C TRP A 582 -3.32 -7.57 -12.94
N LYS A 583 -2.64 -8.40 -12.12
CA LYS A 583 -1.94 -9.60 -12.59
C LYS A 583 -2.60 -10.91 -12.15
N PHE A 584 -3.72 -10.83 -11.42
CA PHE A 584 -4.39 -11.99 -10.80
C PHE A 584 -5.88 -11.96 -11.05
N ASP A 585 -6.40 -13.12 -11.42
CA ASP A 585 -7.83 -13.41 -11.53
C ASP A 585 -8.12 -14.90 -11.37
N ASP A 586 -9.24 -15.22 -10.74
CA ASP A 586 -9.87 -16.55 -10.74
C ASP A 586 -11.37 -16.50 -11.07
N ALA A 587 -11.91 -15.31 -11.40
CA ALA A 587 -13.23 -15.17 -11.99
C ALA A 587 -13.34 -15.96 -13.30
N VAL A 588 -12.23 -16.27 -13.98
CA VAL A 588 -12.25 -17.15 -15.16
C VAL A 588 -12.87 -18.53 -14.88
N ALA A 589 -12.60 -19.19 -13.75
CA ALA A 589 -13.23 -20.49 -13.47
C ALA A 589 -14.75 -20.37 -13.33
N TYR A 590 -15.18 -19.26 -12.71
CA TYR A 590 -16.58 -18.89 -12.61
C TYR A 590 -17.20 -18.62 -13.99
N MET A 591 -16.51 -17.91 -14.87
CA MET A 591 -16.98 -17.58 -16.22
C MET A 591 -17.00 -18.80 -17.15
N ALA A 592 -16.00 -19.69 -17.04
CA ALA A 592 -15.84 -20.88 -17.87
C ALA A 592 -16.83 -21.99 -17.47
N LYS A 593 -16.91 -22.35 -16.18
CA LYS A 593 -17.83 -23.43 -15.75
C LYS A 593 -19.24 -22.93 -15.43
N GLY A 594 -19.36 -21.67 -15.08
CA GLY A 594 -20.59 -21.06 -14.62
C GLY A 594 -20.88 -21.28 -13.13
N TRP A 595 -22.05 -20.83 -12.74
CA TRP A 595 -22.58 -20.85 -11.38
C TRP A 595 -23.89 -21.63 -11.28
N ASP A 596 -24.35 -21.91 -10.08
CA ASP A 596 -25.65 -22.57 -9.89
C ASP A 596 -26.80 -21.73 -10.51
N GLY A 597 -27.56 -22.36 -11.41
CA GLY A 597 -28.60 -21.71 -12.22
C GLY A 597 -28.15 -21.19 -13.60
N SER A 598 -26.84 -21.07 -13.86
CA SER A 598 -26.33 -20.75 -15.21
C SER A 598 -26.60 -21.88 -16.21
N LYS A 599 -26.82 -21.51 -17.48
CA LYS A 599 -27.07 -22.44 -18.60
C LYS A 599 -26.06 -22.18 -19.72
N GLY A 600 -25.81 -23.20 -20.53
CA GLY A 600 -24.83 -23.15 -21.63
C GLY A 600 -23.41 -23.48 -21.19
N ASP A 601 -22.54 -23.61 -22.18
CA ASP A 601 -21.10 -23.80 -22.01
C ASP A 601 -20.39 -22.43 -21.91
N ALA A 602 -19.36 -22.29 -21.07
CA ALA A 602 -18.64 -21.02 -20.84
C ALA A 602 -19.58 -19.78 -20.70
N PRO A 603 -20.56 -19.79 -19.78
CA PRO A 603 -21.64 -18.81 -19.76
C PRO A 603 -21.20 -17.38 -19.43
N GLY A 604 -20.03 -17.20 -18.82
CA GLY A 604 -19.45 -15.88 -18.56
C GLY A 604 -18.56 -15.34 -19.66
N PHE A 605 -18.30 -16.11 -20.73
CA PHE A 605 -17.53 -15.66 -21.88
C PHE A 605 -18.44 -15.17 -23.02
N PRO A 606 -18.01 -14.15 -23.78
CA PRO A 606 -18.66 -13.74 -25.01
C PRO A 606 -18.83 -14.92 -25.98
N LYS A 607 -19.89 -14.88 -26.80
CA LYS A 607 -20.22 -15.93 -27.78
C LYS A 607 -19.80 -15.59 -29.21
N ASP A 608 -19.05 -14.51 -29.38
CA ASP A 608 -18.51 -14.03 -30.65
C ASP A 608 -17.27 -14.83 -31.10
N ASP A 609 -16.86 -14.62 -32.36
CA ASP A 609 -15.98 -15.51 -33.15
C ASP A 609 -14.49 -15.53 -32.71
N GLY A 610 -14.16 -14.98 -31.54
CA GLY A 610 -12.78 -14.87 -31.04
C GLY A 610 -12.41 -15.82 -29.90
N TRP A 611 -13.39 -16.30 -29.12
CA TRP A 611 -13.16 -17.06 -27.90
C TRP A 611 -13.40 -18.55 -28.10
N VAL A 612 -12.35 -19.35 -27.90
CA VAL A 612 -12.41 -20.81 -27.77
C VAL A 612 -12.03 -21.16 -26.35
N VAL A 613 -13.03 -21.43 -25.52
CA VAL A 613 -12.86 -21.70 -24.09
C VAL A 613 -12.95 -23.20 -23.86
N LYS A 614 -11.80 -23.83 -23.62
CA LYS A 614 -11.74 -25.21 -23.15
C LYS A 614 -11.54 -25.21 -21.65
N TYR A 615 -12.22 -26.11 -20.96
CA TYR A 615 -11.97 -26.31 -19.54
C TYR A 615 -12.26 -27.75 -19.15
N GLU A 616 -11.56 -28.22 -18.13
CA GLU A 616 -11.75 -29.52 -17.53
C GLU A 616 -11.68 -29.42 -16.01
N GLY A 617 -12.17 -30.45 -15.31
CA GLY A 617 -12.02 -30.56 -13.86
C GLY A 617 -12.59 -29.39 -13.04
N LEU A 618 -13.47 -28.56 -13.59
CA LEU A 618 -14.13 -27.46 -12.86
C LEU A 618 -15.52 -27.86 -12.34
N ARG A 619 -15.88 -27.34 -11.17
CA ARG A 619 -17.25 -27.37 -10.63
C ARG A 619 -17.91 -26.02 -10.78
N LYS A 620 -19.23 -26.04 -10.99
CA LYS A 620 -20.01 -24.81 -10.92
C LYS A 620 -19.83 -24.17 -9.54
N ALA A 621 -19.60 -22.87 -9.50
CA ALA A 621 -19.50 -22.16 -8.23
C ALA A 621 -20.87 -22.18 -7.51
N LEU A 622 -20.89 -22.56 -6.23
CA LEU A 622 -21.87 -21.98 -5.31
C LEU A 622 -21.38 -20.56 -5.15
N ARG A 623 -22.15 -19.57 -5.56
CA ARG A 623 -21.64 -18.22 -5.83
C ARG A 623 -20.82 -17.67 -4.65
N TYR A 624 -19.51 -17.69 -4.88
CA TYR A 624 -18.31 -17.09 -4.27
C TYR A 624 -17.13 -17.95 -4.74
N GLY A 625 -15.94 -17.37 -4.77
CA GLY A 625 -14.73 -17.98 -5.27
C GLY A 625 -13.93 -16.87 -5.93
N MET A 626 -13.16 -16.14 -5.10
CA MET A 626 -12.08 -15.31 -5.64
C MET A 626 -10.81 -15.34 -4.81
N ALA A 627 -9.69 -15.80 -5.34
CA ALA A 627 -8.39 -15.75 -4.69
C ALA A 627 -7.67 -14.42 -4.97
N PHE A 628 -7.30 -13.69 -3.92
CA PHE A 628 -6.51 -12.46 -4.04
C PHE A 628 -5.10 -12.60 -3.47
N PHE A 629 -4.17 -12.02 -4.21
CA PHE A 629 -2.85 -11.64 -3.73
C PHE A 629 -2.54 -10.27 -4.34
N ILE A 630 -2.33 -9.24 -3.51
CA ILE A 630 -1.83 -7.93 -3.96
C ILE A 630 -0.33 -7.94 -3.66
N PRO A 631 0.56 -8.10 -4.65
CA PRO A 631 1.94 -7.77 -4.43
C PRO A 631 2.04 -6.24 -4.47
N GLN A 632 2.35 -5.64 -3.32
CA GLN A 632 3.08 -4.38 -3.34
C GLN A 632 4.46 -4.66 -3.97
N THR A 633 4.74 -4.01 -5.08
CA THR A 633 6.00 -4.03 -5.82
C THR A 633 6.39 -2.60 -6.13
N PHE A 634 7.64 -2.18 -6.30
CA PHE A 634 8.99 -2.70 -6.11
C PHE A 634 9.85 -1.45 -6.38
N SER A 635 10.86 -1.16 -5.56
CA SER A 635 12.11 -0.57 -6.05
C SER A 635 13.25 -1.21 -5.25
N ASP A 636 14.27 -1.70 -5.96
CA ASP A 636 15.63 -2.11 -5.52
C ASP A 636 16.26 -3.27 -6.33
N ASN A 637 15.57 -3.90 -7.31
CA ASN A 637 16.10 -5.12 -7.98
C ASN A 637 15.93 -5.18 -9.51
N HIS A 638 16.09 -4.07 -10.24
CA HIS A 638 16.11 -4.09 -11.72
C HIS A 638 17.54 -3.96 -12.29
N PRO A 639 17.95 -4.83 -13.23
CA PRO A 639 19.34 -4.90 -13.72
C PRO A 639 19.68 -3.95 -14.87
N GLY A 640 18.82 -2.98 -15.16
CA GLY A 640 19.04 -2.02 -16.22
C GLY A 640 18.30 -0.72 -15.95
N PRO A 641 18.80 0.40 -16.49
CA PRO A 641 18.25 1.73 -16.26
C PRO A 641 16.89 1.96 -16.93
N ILE A 642 16.37 1.00 -17.70
CA ILE A 642 15.04 1.06 -18.30
C ILE A 642 14.22 -0.17 -17.88
N VAL A 643 13.01 0.07 -17.36
CA VAL A 643 12.08 -0.98 -16.95
C VAL A 643 10.68 -0.66 -17.48
N ARG A 644 10.00 -1.64 -18.05
CA ARG A 644 8.59 -1.51 -18.43
C ARG A 644 7.73 -1.70 -17.18
N ILE A 645 7.10 -0.63 -16.72
CA ILE A 645 6.26 -0.61 -15.51
C ILE A 645 4.76 -0.69 -15.82
N GLY A 646 4.38 -0.49 -17.08
CA GLY A 646 3.06 -0.82 -17.64
C GLY A 646 3.16 -1.13 -19.16
N PRO A 647 2.22 -1.82 -19.80
CA PRO A 647 2.13 -2.07 -21.23
C PRO A 647 2.49 -0.90 -22.12
N ASN A 648 2.07 0.32 -21.77
CA ASN A 648 2.43 1.51 -22.52
C ASN A 648 3.26 2.51 -21.72
N GLU A 649 3.96 2.05 -20.65
CA GLU A 649 4.83 2.90 -19.85
C GLU A 649 6.18 2.23 -19.55
N VAL A 650 7.24 2.96 -19.86
CA VAL A 650 8.60 2.63 -19.45
C VAL A 650 9.07 3.66 -18.43
N HIS A 651 9.74 3.18 -17.40
CA HIS A 651 10.47 4.00 -16.44
C HIS A 651 11.95 3.94 -16.76
N ILE A 652 12.61 5.09 -16.77
CA ILE A 652 14.04 5.21 -17.02
C ILE A 652 14.72 5.82 -15.78
N GLU A 653 15.50 5.00 -15.09
CA GLU A 653 16.39 5.35 -14.00
C GLU A 653 17.80 5.60 -14.55
N ASP A 654 17.94 6.67 -15.34
CA ASP A 654 19.20 7.15 -15.92
C ASP A 654 19.25 8.67 -15.87
N SER A 655 20.03 9.19 -14.93
CA SER A 655 20.14 10.63 -14.71
C SER A 655 20.65 11.39 -15.93
N GLU A 656 21.46 10.78 -16.80
CA GLU A 656 21.94 11.42 -18.03
C GLU A 656 20.84 11.57 -19.09
N TYR A 657 19.87 10.66 -19.07
CA TYR A 657 18.77 10.65 -20.04
C TYR A 657 17.64 11.63 -19.69
N PHE A 658 17.67 12.22 -18.49
CA PHE A 658 16.61 13.12 -18.02
C PHE A 658 16.42 14.32 -18.95
N ASP A 659 17.51 14.88 -19.48
CA ASP A 659 17.46 16.01 -20.42
C ASP A 659 16.87 15.64 -21.79
N THR A 660 17.02 14.38 -22.20
CA THR A 660 16.47 13.90 -23.47
C THR A 660 14.95 13.90 -23.46
N ILE A 661 14.34 13.64 -22.30
CA ILE A 661 12.89 13.56 -22.15
C ILE A 661 12.29 14.85 -21.60
N PHE A 662 12.94 15.47 -20.62
CA PHE A 662 12.42 16.66 -19.92
C PHE A 662 13.08 17.97 -20.38
N GLY A 663 13.94 17.94 -21.41
CA GLY A 663 14.53 19.13 -22.03
C GLY A 663 13.55 19.94 -22.90
N PHE A 664 14.08 20.65 -23.90
CA PHE A 664 13.32 21.59 -24.74
C PHE A 664 12.55 20.93 -25.90
N ARG A 665 12.15 19.67 -25.75
CA ARG A 665 11.45 18.91 -26.79
C ARG A 665 9.94 19.08 -26.71
N PRO A 666 9.23 19.02 -27.86
CA PRO A 666 7.78 19.21 -27.91
C PRO A 666 7.00 17.95 -27.49
N LEU A 667 7.29 17.41 -26.29
CA LEU A 667 6.64 16.22 -25.77
C LEU A 667 5.36 16.57 -25.00
N ASN A 668 4.35 15.70 -25.14
CA ASN A 668 3.09 15.82 -24.42
C ASN A 668 3.27 15.32 -22.98
N LYS A 669 2.42 15.80 -22.07
CA LYS A 669 2.28 15.18 -20.74
C LYS A 669 1.36 13.96 -20.89
N GLU A 670 1.45 13.02 -19.97
CA GLU A 670 0.53 11.89 -19.92
C GLU A 670 -0.86 12.37 -19.42
N ALA A 671 -1.93 11.86 -20.04
CA ALA A 671 -3.29 12.39 -19.89
C ALA A 671 -3.91 12.15 -18.50
N MET A 672 -3.57 11.04 -17.82
CA MET A 672 -4.08 10.69 -16.50
C MET A 672 -3.47 11.59 -15.42
N THR A 673 -2.18 11.90 -15.52
CA THR A 673 -1.45 12.78 -14.58
C THR A 673 -2.08 14.17 -14.50
N ALA A 674 -2.72 14.65 -15.56
CA ALA A 674 -3.46 15.92 -15.55
C ALA A 674 -4.86 15.77 -14.90
N LYS A 675 -5.55 14.68 -15.24
CA LYS A 675 -6.93 14.39 -14.82
C LYS A 675 -7.04 14.11 -13.32
N GLU A 676 -6.02 13.47 -12.73
CA GLU A 676 -5.98 13.13 -11.31
C GLU A 676 -6.04 14.34 -10.37
N PHE A 677 -5.58 15.52 -10.80
CA PHE A 677 -5.64 16.74 -9.99
C PHE A 677 -6.89 17.60 -10.25
N GLY A 678 -7.75 17.24 -11.21
CA GLY A 678 -8.96 18.02 -11.52
C GLY A 678 -8.70 19.43 -12.07
N ILE A 679 -7.48 19.72 -12.54
CA ILE A 679 -7.02 21.05 -12.98
C ILE A 679 -6.54 21.04 -14.44
N ASN A 680 -7.25 20.32 -15.31
CA ASN A 680 -6.91 20.13 -16.73
C ASN A 680 -6.78 21.44 -17.52
N HIS A 681 -7.45 22.51 -17.09
CA HIS A 681 -7.34 23.83 -17.69
C HIS A 681 -6.18 24.66 -17.12
N ALA A 682 -5.68 24.32 -15.94
CA ALA A 682 -4.53 24.98 -15.36
C ALA A 682 -3.25 24.63 -16.13
N LEU A 683 -2.29 25.54 -16.18
CA LEU A 683 -1.01 25.37 -16.87
C LEU A 683 -0.31 24.02 -16.56
N PHE A 684 -0.42 23.55 -15.32
CA PHE A 684 0.14 22.27 -14.86
C PHE A 684 -0.52 21.03 -15.50
N GLY A 685 -1.82 21.09 -15.76
CA GLY A 685 -2.65 20.00 -16.29
C GLY A 685 -2.72 19.95 -17.82
N VAL A 686 -2.11 20.90 -18.54
CA VAL A 686 -2.22 20.92 -20.01
C VAL A 686 -1.41 19.79 -20.65
N GLU A 687 -2.10 18.84 -21.26
CA GLU A 687 -1.53 17.65 -21.90
C GLU A 687 -0.72 18.00 -23.17
N ASP A 688 -1.35 18.66 -24.14
CA ASP A 688 -0.76 19.00 -25.43
C ASP A 688 0.32 20.09 -25.30
N TYR A 689 1.49 19.81 -25.89
CA TYR A 689 2.62 20.73 -25.85
C TYR A 689 2.30 22.11 -26.44
N LYS A 690 1.62 22.18 -27.59
CA LYS A 690 1.37 23.47 -28.27
C LYS A 690 0.45 24.36 -27.45
N THR A 691 -0.57 23.77 -26.84
CA THR A 691 -1.50 24.44 -25.94
C THR A 691 -0.80 24.91 -24.67
N TYR A 692 0.07 24.06 -24.11
CA TYR A 692 0.89 24.42 -22.95
C TYR A 692 1.77 25.64 -23.24
N VAL A 693 2.47 25.68 -24.39
CA VAL A 693 3.35 26.81 -24.75
C VAL A 693 2.58 28.13 -24.82
N LYS A 694 1.37 28.14 -25.40
CA LYS A 694 0.51 29.33 -25.47
C LYS A 694 0.12 29.81 -24.08
N LYS A 695 -0.34 28.90 -23.21
CA LYS A 695 -0.68 29.22 -21.82
C LYS A 695 0.54 29.66 -21.01
N ARG A 696 1.70 29.02 -21.21
CA ARG A 696 2.96 29.37 -20.55
C ARG A 696 3.40 30.78 -20.91
N ALA A 697 3.23 31.20 -22.16
CA ALA A 697 3.54 32.57 -22.59
C ALA A 697 2.65 33.60 -21.88
N ALA A 698 1.37 33.30 -21.68
CA ALA A 698 0.44 34.16 -20.94
C ALA A 698 0.77 34.23 -19.43
N PHE A 699 1.22 33.12 -18.82
CA PHE A 699 1.54 33.06 -17.38
C PHE A 699 2.96 33.49 -17.02
N GLY A 700 3.94 33.25 -17.89
CA GLY A 700 5.36 33.34 -17.54
C GLY A 700 5.83 34.74 -17.16
N ASN A 701 5.16 35.79 -17.65
CA ASN A 701 5.51 37.17 -17.34
C ASN A 701 5.28 37.51 -15.85
N ALA A 702 4.28 36.89 -15.22
CA ALA A 702 3.87 37.24 -13.87
C ALA A 702 4.85 36.75 -12.79
N PHE A 703 5.64 35.70 -13.10
CA PHE A 703 6.75 35.21 -12.27
C PHE A 703 8.12 35.73 -12.75
N SER A 704 8.14 36.75 -13.62
CA SER A 704 9.40 37.35 -14.06
C SER A 704 10.07 38.12 -12.93
N ARG A 705 11.40 38.15 -12.96
CA ARG A 705 12.21 38.87 -11.96
C ARG A 705 11.81 40.35 -11.80
N THR A 706 11.49 41.02 -12.90
CA THR A 706 11.04 42.43 -12.91
C THR A 706 9.68 42.63 -12.23
N LYS A 707 8.79 41.64 -12.26
CA LYS A 707 7.49 41.69 -11.56
C LYS A 707 7.67 41.32 -10.09
N LEU A 708 8.46 40.28 -9.80
CA LEU A 708 8.75 39.85 -8.42
C LEU A 708 9.46 40.93 -7.60
N SER A 709 10.37 41.70 -8.21
CA SER A 709 11.04 42.81 -7.51
C SER A 709 10.07 43.92 -7.06
N LYS A 710 8.92 44.07 -7.72
CA LYS A 710 7.91 45.08 -7.36
C LYS A 710 7.05 44.69 -6.16
N ILE A 711 7.07 43.42 -5.78
CA ILE A 711 6.32 42.89 -4.61
C ILE A 711 7.26 42.47 -3.48
N GLN A 712 8.58 42.72 -3.60
CA GLN A 712 9.57 42.35 -2.61
C GLN A 712 9.28 42.94 -1.22
N ASP A 713 8.86 44.20 -1.14
CA ASP A 713 8.49 44.84 0.12
C ASP A 713 7.34 44.11 0.83
N GLN A 714 6.38 43.59 0.06
CA GLN A 714 5.24 42.83 0.57
C GLN A 714 5.66 41.44 1.08
N ILE A 715 6.60 40.80 0.37
CA ILE A 715 7.22 39.54 0.82
C ILE A 715 7.94 39.78 2.15
N ASN A 716 8.74 40.84 2.24
CA ASN A 716 9.47 41.22 3.45
C ASN A 716 8.54 41.54 4.63
N GLU A 717 7.42 42.24 4.40
CA GLU A 717 6.43 42.56 5.44
C GLU A 717 5.87 41.30 6.11
N GLU A 718 5.54 40.28 5.32
CA GLU A 718 4.98 39.03 5.84
C GLU A 718 6.06 38.13 6.47
N ILE A 719 7.30 38.14 5.98
CA ILE A 719 8.44 37.51 6.67
C ILE A 719 8.63 38.17 8.04
N GLN A 720 8.53 39.49 8.13
CA GLN A 720 8.64 40.21 9.39
C GLN A 720 7.53 39.80 10.37
N LYS A 721 6.28 39.60 9.90
CA LYS A 721 5.18 39.06 10.72
C LYS A 721 5.51 37.66 11.26
N GLY A 722 6.09 36.80 10.42
CA GLY A 722 6.57 35.48 10.85
C GLY A 722 7.64 35.54 11.94
N CYS A 723 8.63 36.42 11.77
CA CYS A 723 9.66 36.66 12.79
C CYS A 723 9.07 37.17 14.12
N THR A 724 8.16 38.16 14.07
CA THR A 724 7.47 38.66 15.27
C THR A 724 6.66 37.56 15.95
N TRP A 725 5.99 36.68 15.20
CA TRP A 725 5.28 35.54 15.78
C TRP A 725 6.23 34.59 16.51
N VAL A 726 7.40 34.29 15.95
CA VAL A 726 8.43 33.46 16.61
C VAL A 726 8.90 34.10 17.91
N GLU A 727 9.16 35.40 17.90
CA GLU A 727 9.56 36.15 19.10
C GLU A 727 8.48 36.11 20.17
N ASP A 728 7.23 36.43 19.82
CA ASP A 728 6.12 36.45 20.76
C ASP A 728 5.86 35.09 21.42
N ASN A 729 6.00 34.00 20.67
CA ASN A 729 5.74 32.65 21.15
C ASN A 729 6.94 31.97 21.84
N SER A 730 8.13 32.60 21.86
CA SER A 730 9.32 32.07 22.54
C SER A 730 9.72 32.84 23.81
N LYS A 731 9.00 33.91 24.20
CA LYS A 731 9.36 34.81 25.33
C LYS A 731 9.53 34.11 26.68
N ASP A 732 8.76 33.07 26.94
CA ASP A 732 8.78 32.31 28.19
C ASP A 732 9.80 31.14 28.18
N GLY A 733 10.56 30.98 27.09
CA GLY A 733 11.49 29.87 26.88
C GLY A 733 10.81 28.58 26.43
N SER A 734 9.50 28.60 26.16
CA SER A 734 8.76 27.48 25.57
C SER A 734 9.23 27.21 24.14
N PRO A 735 9.23 25.95 23.68
CA PRO A 735 9.54 25.62 22.30
C PRO A 735 8.49 26.19 21.35
N VAL A 736 8.96 26.74 20.23
CA VAL A 736 8.13 27.23 19.13
C VAL A 736 8.21 26.23 18.00
N ASP A 737 7.08 25.95 17.39
CA ASP A 737 7.00 24.97 16.33
C ASP A 737 7.10 25.63 14.96
N LEU A 738 8.28 25.50 14.32
CA LEU A 738 8.56 26.14 13.04
C LEU A 738 7.62 25.63 11.93
N ALA A 739 7.11 24.40 12.05
CA ALA A 739 6.15 23.87 11.09
C ALA A 739 4.84 24.66 11.06
N TYR A 740 4.51 25.45 12.10
CA TYR A 740 3.37 26.39 12.16
C TYR A 740 3.74 27.84 11.84
N VAL A 741 4.98 28.27 12.07
CA VAL A 741 5.46 29.59 11.61
C VAL A 741 5.42 29.67 10.09
N TYR A 742 5.86 28.59 9.43
CA TYR A 742 5.89 28.54 7.99
C TYR A 742 4.49 28.73 7.41
N PRO A 743 3.38 28.09 7.86
CA PRO A 743 1.99 28.40 7.48
C PRO A 743 1.55 29.87 7.52
N ASP A 744 2.02 30.68 8.48
CA ASP A 744 1.72 32.12 8.51
C ASP A 744 2.60 32.90 7.53
N MET A 745 3.88 32.53 7.36
CA MET A 745 4.74 33.04 6.26
C MET A 745 4.33 32.49 4.87
N ARG A 746 3.66 31.34 4.79
CA ARG A 746 3.15 30.67 3.58
C ARG A 746 1.95 31.42 2.99
N LYS A 747 1.37 32.37 3.74
CA LYS A 747 0.33 33.27 3.24
C LYS A 747 0.88 34.29 2.23
N ILE A 748 2.19 34.50 2.12
CA ILE A 748 2.79 35.52 1.22
C ILE A 748 2.25 35.41 -0.20
N ILE A 749 2.46 34.27 -0.89
CA ILE A 749 2.01 34.08 -2.27
C ILE A 749 0.49 34.03 -2.37
N ALA A 750 -0.15 33.22 -1.53
CA ALA A 750 -1.59 32.96 -1.58
C ALA A 750 -2.42 34.23 -1.33
N LYS A 751 -1.96 35.07 -0.39
CA LYS A 751 -2.62 36.30 0.03
C LYS A 751 -2.35 37.44 -0.94
N LEU A 752 -1.12 37.56 -1.46
CA LEU A 752 -0.74 38.59 -2.45
C LEU A 752 -1.31 38.31 -3.85
N LEU A 753 -1.48 37.04 -4.25
CA LEU A 753 -1.86 36.68 -5.63
C LEU A 753 -3.29 36.14 -5.80
N ALA A 754 -3.88 35.48 -4.79
CA ALA A 754 -5.13 34.73 -4.97
C ALA A 754 -6.30 35.19 -4.09
N GLN A 755 -6.06 35.86 -2.96
CA GLN A 755 -7.11 36.10 -1.96
C GLN A 755 -8.31 36.89 -2.49
N LYS A 756 -8.09 37.98 -3.22
CA LYS A 756 -9.19 38.82 -3.74
C LYS A 756 -9.88 38.22 -4.96
N LEU A 757 -9.17 37.47 -5.80
CA LEU A 757 -9.81 36.77 -6.94
C LEU A 757 -10.67 35.60 -6.45
N VAL A 758 -10.16 34.79 -5.51
CA VAL A 758 -10.93 33.70 -4.90
C VAL A 758 -12.12 34.27 -4.13
N GLN A 759 -11.96 35.37 -3.38
CA GLN A 759 -13.07 36.06 -2.71
C GLN A 759 -14.11 36.59 -3.70
N ASN A 760 -13.70 37.19 -4.83
CA ASN A 760 -14.62 37.66 -5.87
C ASN A 760 -15.31 36.51 -6.60
N VAL A 761 -14.61 35.41 -6.91
CA VAL A 761 -15.15 34.19 -7.53
C VAL A 761 -16.15 33.48 -6.60
N VAL A 762 -15.84 33.41 -5.31
CA VAL A 762 -16.73 32.87 -4.25
C VAL A 762 -17.92 33.79 -4.02
N ALA A 763 -17.73 35.12 -3.97
CA ALA A 763 -18.80 36.10 -3.79
C ALA A 763 -19.77 36.12 -4.99
N GLN A 764 -19.27 36.04 -6.22
CA GLN A 764 -20.11 35.92 -7.43
C GLN A 764 -20.78 34.54 -7.56
N HIS A 765 -20.20 33.48 -6.98
CA HIS A 765 -20.86 32.17 -6.92
C HIS A 765 -22.07 32.18 -5.98
N ASN A 766 -21.90 32.77 -4.80
CA ASN A 766 -22.94 32.84 -3.78
C ASN A 766 -24.00 33.92 -4.10
N HIS A 767 -23.62 34.96 -4.85
CA HIS A 767 -24.49 36.07 -5.24
C HIS A 767 -24.26 36.51 -6.69
N PRO A 768 -25.08 36.06 -7.67
CA PRO A 768 -24.87 36.31 -9.10
C PRO A 768 -24.84 37.80 -9.52
N ASN A 769 -25.38 38.70 -8.69
CA ASN A 769 -25.47 40.15 -8.94
C ASN A 769 -24.42 40.99 -8.18
N HIS A 770 -23.41 40.36 -7.58
CA HIS A 770 -22.38 41.08 -6.82
C HIS A 770 -21.44 41.86 -7.77
N LYS A 771 -21.39 43.20 -7.64
CA LYS A 771 -20.46 44.06 -8.40
C LYS A 771 -19.04 43.82 -7.88
N ALA A 772 -18.11 43.46 -8.77
CA ALA A 772 -16.70 43.32 -8.42
C ALA A 772 -16.15 44.63 -7.83
N GLU A 773 -15.49 44.55 -6.67
CA GLU A 773 -14.76 45.68 -6.11
C GLU A 773 -13.62 46.10 -7.06
N SER A 774 -13.38 47.41 -7.22
CA SER A 774 -12.29 47.87 -8.08
C SER A 774 -10.93 47.55 -7.45
N ILE A 775 -10.12 46.80 -8.19
CA ILE A 775 -8.82 46.33 -7.74
C ILE A 775 -7.81 47.45 -8.00
N THR A 776 -7.19 47.99 -6.94
CA THR A 776 -6.17 49.04 -7.04
C THR A 776 -4.74 48.51 -7.24
N GLN A 777 -4.52 47.19 -7.26
CA GLN A 777 -3.19 46.56 -7.42
C GLN A 777 -3.22 45.43 -8.47
N HIS A 778 -2.33 45.50 -9.47
CA HIS A 778 -2.20 44.55 -10.56
C HIS A 778 -1.63 43.19 -10.09
N THR A 779 -2.31 42.10 -10.43
CA THR A 779 -2.03 40.70 -10.02
C THR A 779 -1.57 39.83 -11.19
N VAL A 780 -1.14 38.59 -10.91
CA VAL A 780 -0.82 37.55 -11.92
C VAL A 780 -2.03 37.22 -12.80
N PHE A 781 -3.24 37.34 -12.26
CA PHE A 781 -4.46 37.07 -13.02
C PHE A 781 -4.81 38.20 -13.97
N ASP A 782 -4.41 39.44 -13.68
CA ASP A 782 -4.58 40.56 -14.61
C ASP A 782 -3.72 40.35 -15.87
N ASP A 783 -2.45 39.92 -15.71
CA ASP A 783 -1.59 39.54 -16.84
C ASP A 783 -2.19 38.37 -17.66
N PHE A 784 -2.86 37.41 -16.99
CA PHE A 784 -3.53 36.29 -17.67
C PHE A 784 -4.82 36.72 -18.40
N LEU A 785 -5.62 37.61 -17.79
CA LEU A 785 -6.84 38.17 -18.36
C LEU A 785 -6.54 39.08 -19.56
N ASP A 786 -5.43 39.82 -19.52
CA ASP A 786 -4.96 40.70 -20.59
C ASP A 786 -4.25 39.96 -21.74
N SER A 787 -3.98 38.65 -21.58
CA SER A 787 -3.29 37.84 -22.58
C SER A 787 -4.12 37.59 -23.85
N SER A 788 -3.49 37.07 -24.90
CA SER A 788 -4.15 36.71 -26.17
C SER A 788 -4.88 35.35 -26.15
N LEU A 789 -5.06 34.73 -24.97
CA LEU A 789 -5.76 33.46 -24.85
C LEU A 789 -7.26 33.58 -25.22
N PRO A 790 -7.90 32.50 -25.71
CA PRO A 790 -9.32 32.48 -26.02
C PRO A 790 -10.20 32.86 -24.82
N GLN A 791 -11.39 33.42 -25.09
CA GLN A 791 -12.30 33.86 -24.03
C GLN A 791 -12.70 32.72 -23.08
N GLU A 792 -12.87 31.50 -23.60
CA GLU A 792 -13.19 30.29 -22.83
C GLU A 792 -12.15 30.01 -21.73
N GLU A 793 -10.86 30.29 -21.99
CA GLU A 793 -9.77 30.09 -21.03
C GLU A 793 -9.74 31.16 -19.92
N LYS A 794 -10.49 32.26 -20.12
CA LYS A 794 -10.64 33.37 -19.18
C LYS A 794 -11.95 33.30 -18.41
N GLU A 795 -12.70 32.20 -18.54
CA GLU A 795 -13.92 31.98 -17.78
C GLU A 795 -13.63 31.52 -16.34
N LYS A 796 -14.65 31.63 -15.49
CA LYS A 796 -14.57 31.32 -14.06
C LYS A 796 -13.98 29.94 -13.76
N GLY A 797 -14.35 28.91 -14.53
CA GLY A 797 -13.89 27.53 -14.33
C GLY A 797 -12.37 27.38 -14.51
N PRO A 798 -11.84 27.64 -15.72
CA PRO A 798 -10.39 27.62 -15.98
C PRO A 798 -9.56 28.52 -15.06
N LEU A 799 -10.04 29.74 -14.77
CA LEU A 799 -9.39 30.65 -13.83
C LEU A 799 -9.33 30.09 -12.41
N THR A 800 -10.39 29.42 -11.95
CA THR A 800 -10.42 28.78 -10.63
C THR A 800 -9.43 27.62 -10.56
N GLN A 801 -9.38 26.77 -11.59
CA GLN A 801 -8.40 25.67 -11.65
C GLN A 801 -6.97 26.20 -11.65
N GLN A 802 -6.71 27.30 -12.36
CA GLN A 802 -5.41 27.95 -12.33
C GLN A 802 -5.07 28.50 -10.94
N ALA A 803 -6.03 29.12 -10.26
CA ALA A 803 -5.81 29.66 -8.92
C ALA A 803 -5.48 28.56 -7.91
N VAL A 804 -6.20 27.44 -7.96
CA VAL A 804 -5.90 26.25 -7.15
C VAL A 804 -4.49 25.74 -7.45
N ALA A 805 -4.10 25.65 -8.73
CA ALA A 805 -2.77 25.17 -9.10
C ALA A 805 -1.62 26.07 -8.58
N ILE A 806 -1.78 27.40 -8.67
CA ILE A 806 -0.80 28.37 -8.15
C ILE A 806 -0.74 28.28 -6.62
N TRP A 807 -1.90 28.20 -5.98
CA TRP A 807 -2.01 28.16 -4.53
C TRP A 807 -1.41 26.88 -3.95
N SER A 808 -1.81 25.71 -4.45
CA SER A 808 -1.25 24.41 -4.00
C SER A 808 0.24 24.30 -4.30
N GLY A 809 0.68 24.76 -5.47
CA GLY A 809 2.10 24.74 -5.85
C GLY A 809 2.96 25.62 -4.95
N GLY A 810 2.51 26.83 -4.59
CA GLY A 810 3.26 27.75 -3.74
C GLY A 810 3.12 27.50 -2.23
N TRP A 811 2.02 26.88 -1.78
CA TRP A 811 1.76 26.68 -0.35
C TRP A 811 2.53 25.47 0.22
N ASP A 812 2.21 24.27 -0.24
CA ASP A 812 2.68 23.04 0.43
C ASP A 812 4.15 22.76 0.13
N THR A 813 4.60 23.01 -1.10
CA THR A 813 5.94 22.63 -1.56
C THR A 813 7.04 23.51 -0.95
N VAL A 814 6.86 24.84 -0.96
CA VAL A 814 7.84 25.79 -0.38
C VAL A 814 7.85 25.67 1.14
N GLY A 815 6.68 25.50 1.76
CA GLY A 815 6.56 25.25 3.20
C GLY A 815 7.35 24.02 3.66
N PHE A 816 7.31 22.93 2.88
CA PHE A 816 8.13 21.74 3.12
C PHE A 816 9.63 22.04 3.00
N VAL A 817 10.06 22.65 1.89
CA VAL A 817 11.48 23.00 1.66
C VAL A 817 12.04 23.84 2.81
N LEU A 818 11.31 24.86 3.28
CA LEU A 818 11.73 25.72 4.38
C LEU A 818 11.85 24.98 5.71
N THR A 819 10.91 24.08 5.98
CA THR A 819 10.94 23.24 7.20
C THR A 819 12.14 22.30 7.17
N MET A 820 12.40 21.70 6.01
CA MET A 820 13.53 20.81 5.80
C MET A 820 14.88 21.54 5.85
N ALA A 821 14.96 22.74 5.25
CA ALA A 821 16.14 23.59 5.38
C ALA A 821 16.46 23.87 6.85
N ALA A 822 15.43 24.23 7.63
CA ALA A 822 15.61 24.49 9.05
C ALA A 822 16.05 23.23 9.80
N TYR A 823 15.40 22.09 9.59
CA TYR A 823 15.83 20.83 10.18
C TYR A 823 17.30 20.51 9.86
N GLN A 824 17.69 20.56 8.58
CA GLN A 824 19.04 20.23 8.14
C GLN A 824 20.08 21.18 8.73
N LEU A 825 19.82 22.48 8.76
CA LEU A 825 20.74 23.45 9.36
C LEU A 825 20.88 23.22 10.88
N LEU A 826 19.77 22.96 11.58
CA LEU A 826 19.79 22.73 13.03
C LEU A 826 20.47 21.42 13.43
N GLN A 827 20.41 20.39 12.58
CA GLN A 827 21.15 19.14 12.77
C GLN A 827 22.63 19.24 12.38
N ASN A 828 23.03 20.29 11.64
CA ASN A 828 24.40 20.49 11.17
C ASN A 828 24.97 21.84 11.66
N PRO A 829 25.29 21.98 12.97
CA PRO A 829 25.78 23.24 13.54
C PRO A 829 26.97 23.89 12.81
N PRO A 830 27.97 23.16 12.27
CA PRO A 830 29.05 23.78 11.51
C PRO A 830 28.58 24.48 10.23
N VAL A 831 27.58 23.91 9.55
CA VAL A 831 26.99 24.46 8.33
C VAL A 831 26.17 25.71 8.69
N GLU A 832 25.34 25.61 9.73
CA GLU A 832 24.56 26.74 10.25
C GLU A 832 25.46 27.92 10.67
N GLN A 833 26.53 27.65 11.41
CA GLN A 833 27.45 28.68 11.88
C GLN A 833 28.15 29.40 10.73
N ARG A 834 28.55 28.66 9.69
CA ARG A 834 29.18 29.23 8.49
C ARG A 834 28.20 30.11 7.71
N LEU A 835 26.95 29.65 7.57
CA LEU A 835 25.87 30.44 6.98
C LEU A 835 25.63 31.73 7.77
N TYR A 836 25.56 31.65 9.09
CA TYR A 836 25.39 32.82 9.95
C TYR A 836 26.50 33.87 9.76
N GLN A 837 27.77 33.46 9.65
CA GLN A 837 28.87 34.40 9.43
C GLN A 837 28.74 35.13 8.09
N GLU A 838 28.46 34.40 7.00
CA GLU A 838 28.27 35.02 5.68
C GLU A 838 27.09 36.03 5.69
N LEU A 839 25.97 35.64 6.31
CA LEU A 839 24.82 36.53 6.47
C LEU A 839 25.13 37.76 7.33
N LYS A 840 25.91 37.60 8.41
CA LYS A 840 26.30 38.70 9.30
C LYS A 840 27.21 39.73 8.62
N GLU A 841 28.13 39.27 7.79
CA GLU A 841 29.04 40.13 7.04
C GLU A 841 28.30 40.93 5.96
N ALA A 842 27.39 40.28 5.23
CA ALA A 842 26.64 40.88 4.13
C ALA A 842 25.46 41.76 4.60
N TRP A 843 24.83 41.41 5.71
CA TRP A 843 23.65 42.07 6.25
C TRP A 843 23.85 42.39 7.73
N LYS A 844 24.31 43.62 7.98
CA LYS A 844 24.82 44.06 9.28
C LYS A 844 23.72 44.22 10.33
N ASP A 845 22.63 44.91 9.99
CA ASP A 845 21.52 45.14 10.91
C ASP A 845 20.41 44.09 10.72
N PRO A 846 20.28 43.10 11.63
CA PRO A 846 19.29 42.04 11.49
C PRO A 846 17.84 42.53 11.66
N THR A 847 17.60 43.78 12.08
CA THR A 847 16.25 44.35 12.25
C THR A 847 15.66 44.92 10.97
N GLU A 848 16.50 45.26 9.99
CA GLU A 848 16.05 45.70 8.67
C GLU A 848 15.62 44.52 7.80
N SER A 849 14.97 44.76 6.66
CA SER A 849 14.69 43.70 5.70
C SER A 849 15.86 43.55 4.71
N PRO A 850 16.36 42.33 4.44
CA PRO A 850 17.45 42.17 3.48
C PRO A 850 16.96 42.42 2.04
N GLU A 851 17.80 43.08 1.25
CA GLU A 851 17.61 43.18 -0.20
C GLU A 851 17.90 41.84 -0.86
N ILE A 852 17.02 41.38 -1.76
CA ILE A 852 17.20 40.10 -2.45
C ILE A 852 18.51 40.06 -3.27
N THR A 853 18.88 41.20 -3.87
CA THR A 853 20.10 41.34 -4.68
C THR A 853 21.36 41.12 -3.84
N THR A 854 21.34 41.52 -2.57
CA THR A 854 22.42 41.23 -1.62
C THR A 854 22.52 39.73 -1.35
N LEU A 855 21.38 39.07 -1.07
CA LEU A 855 21.35 37.64 -0.75
C LEU A 855 21.71 36.74 -1.94
N GLU A 856 21.36 37.14 -3.17
CA GLU A 856 21.73 36.43 -4.39
C GLU A 856 23.25 36.42 -4.62
N GLY A 857 23.96 37.43 -4.11
CA GLY A 857 25.42 37.52 -4.17
C GLY A 857 26.14 36.60 -3.18
N LEU A 858 25.42 35.92 -2.29
CA LEU A 858 26.00 35.11 -1.22
C LEU A 858 26.21 33.65 -1.68
N PRO A 859 27.48 33.21 -1.86
CA PRO A 859 27.76 31.89 -2.41
C PRO A 859 27.37 30.76 -1.45
N TYR A 860 27.54 30.91 -0.13
CA TYR A 860 27.22 29.84 0.81
C TYR A 860 25.72 29.72 1.07
N LEU A 861 24.98 30.83 1.20
CA LEU A 861 23.51 30.81 1.21
C LEU A 861 22.97 30.14 -0.05
N THR A 862 23.50 30.48 -1.23
CA THR A 862 23.09 29.84 -2.49
C THR A 862 23.35 28.33 -2.45
N ALA A 863 24.51 27.91 -1.95
CA ALA A 863 24.85 26.50 -1.78
C ALA A 863 23.91 25.76 -0.80
N VAL A 864 23.54 26.39 0.32
CA VAL A 864 22.58 25.86 1.30
C VAL A 864 21.21 25.65 0.66
N VAL A 865 20.73 26.63 -0.10
CA VAL A 865 19.45 26.53 -0.79
C VAL A 865 19.47 25.45 -1.87
N LYS A 866 20.54 25.36 -2.69
CA LYS A 866 20.71 24.28 -3.68
C LYS A 866 20.68 22.90 -3.02
N GLU A 867 21.42 22.73 -1.93
CA GLU A 867 21.49 21.44 -1.22
C GLU A 867 20.15 21.08 -0.57
N THR A 868 19.41 22.07 -0.10
CA THR A 868 18.05 21.88 0.41
C THR A 868 17.11 21.41 -0.71
N PHE A 869 17.10 22.09 -1.86
CA PHE A 869 16.27 21.68 -2.99
C PHE A 869 16.62 20.27 -3.50
N ARG A 870 17.89 19.86 -3.37
CA ARG A 870 18.35 18.52 -3.74
C ARG A 870 17.87 17.44 -2.78
N LEU A 871 18.11 17.61 -1.47
CA LEU A 871 17.75 16.59 -0.48
C LEU A 871 16.26 16.58 -0.12
N SER A 872 15.57 17.69 -0.37
CA SER A 872 14.18 17.86 0.04
C SER A 872 13.41 18.57 -1.06
N PRO A 873 13.29 17.95 -2.25
CA PRO A 873 12.53 18.54 -3.34
C PRO A 873 11.06 18.65 -2.93
N GLY A 874 10.45 19.79 -3.24
CA GLY A 874 9.03 20.04 -2.95
C GLY A 874 8.06 19.13 -3.70
N ALA A 875 8.56 18.38 -4.70
CA ALA A 875 7.82 17.34 -5.41
C ALA A 875 8.62 16.03 -5.48
N LEU A 876 7.99 14.92 -5.08
CA LEU A 876 8.59 13.58 -4.98
C LEU A 876 7.86 12.58 -5.89
N CYS A 877 7.48 13.03 -7.08
CA CYS A 877 6.71 12.23 -8.02
C CYS A 877 7.53 11.82 -9.23
N ARG A 878 7.09 10.71 -9.83
CA ARG A 878 7.48 10.30 -11.17
C ARG A 878 6.91 11.29 -12.19
N LEU A 879 7.78 11.89 -12.99
CA LEU A 879 7.37 12.72 -14.12
C LEU A 879 7.18 11.85 -15.34
N SER A 880 6.19 12.18 -16.17
CA SER A 880 5.85 11.42 -17.39
C SER A 880 5.81 12.33 -18.62
N ARG A 881 6.25 11.81 -19.77
CA ARG A 881 6.13 12.42 -21.10
C ARG A 881 5.72 11.39 -22.14
N VAL A 882 5.05 11.85 -23.18
CA VAL A 882 4.66 11.05 -24.33
C VAL A 882 5.18 11.72 -25.60
N ASN A 883 5.92 10.98 -26.43
CA ASN A 883 6.24 11.42 -27.78
C ASN A 883 5.12 10.97 -28.73
N PRO A 884 4.33 11.88 -29.31
CA PRO A 884 3.16 11.50 -30.11
C PRO A 884 3.50 10.99 -31.52
N SER A 885 4.70 11.24 -32.05
CA SER A 885 4.96 10.99 -33.48
C SER A 885 6.36 10.46 -33.84
N GLY A 886 7.26 10.29 -32.87
CA GLY A 886 8.61 9.75 -33.11
C GLY A 886 8.92 8.52 -32.24
N ILE A 887 9.78 7.65 -32.77
CA ILE A 887 10.42 6.59 -31.97
C ILE A 887 11.47 7.26 -31.09
N GLU A 888 11.41 7.02 -29.78
CA GLU A 888 12.44 7.45 -28.84
C GLU A 888 13.53 6.39 -28.75
N GLN A 889 14.78 6.80 -28.88
CA GLN A 889 15.93 5.90 -28.79
C GLN A 889 16.54 5.99 -27.40
N TYR A 890 16.67 4.87 -26.71
CA TYR A 890 17.36 4.75 -25.42
C TYR A 890 18.39 3.62 -25.50
N GLY A 891 19.67 3.97 -25.69
CA GLY A 891 20.69 2.97 -26.01
C GLY A 891 20.32 2.18 -27.27
N ASP A 892 20.26 0.86 -27.17
CA ASP A 892 19.85 -0.05 -28.25
C ASP A 892 18.32 -0.26 -28.34
N TRP A 893 17.54 0.41 -27.48
CA TRP A 893 16.09 0.23 -27.40
C TRP A 893 15.33 1.30 -28.19
N GLU A 894 14.45 0.83 -29.07
CA GLU A 894 13.46 1.64 -29.75
C GLU A 894 12.16 1.69 -28.92
N ILE A 895 11.80 2.87 -28.43
CA ILE A 895 10.57 3.13 -27.70
C ILE A 895 9.54 3.72 -28.69
N PRO A 896 8.45 3.01 -29.01
CA PRO A 896 7.50 3.45 -30.03
C PRO A 896 6.80 4.78 -29.69
N PRO A 897 6.37 5.55 -30.71
CA PRO A 897 5.51 6.73 -30.51
C PRO A 897 4.26 6.36 -29.69
N GLY A 898 3.83 7.26 -28.82
CA GLY A 898 2.69 7.07 -27.92
C GLY A 898 3.01 6.35 -26.63
N THR A 899 4.22 5.81 -26.45
CA THR A 899 4.67 5.22 -25.18
C THR A 899 4.90 6.31 -24.13
N ILE A 900 4.43 6.08 -22.91
CA ILE A 900 4.71 6.93 -21.75
C ILE A 900 6.15 6.63 -21.29
N ILE A 901 6.97 7.66 -21.25
CA ILE A 901 8.32 7.60 -20.70
C ILE A 901 8.32 8.36 -19.39
N SER A 902 8.75 7.70 -18.33
CA SER A 902 8.70 8.23 -16.98
C SER A 902 10.06 8.18 -16.30
N MET A 903 10.35 9.17 -15.45
CA MET A 903 11.60 9.25 -14.68
C MET A 903 11.32 9.92 -13.34
N SER A 904 12.07 9.56 -12.29
CA SER A 904 11.84 10.08 -10.94
C SER A 904 12.77 11.24 -10.61
N ILE A 905 12.24 12.31 -10.00
CA ILE A 905 13.07 13.42 -9.49
C ILE A 905 14.01 12.93 -8.36
N PRO A 906 13.54 12.17 -7.35
CA PRO A 906 14.39 11.63 -6.29
C PRO A 906 15.61 10.86 -6.79
N ASP A 907 15.44 10.03 -7.83
CA ASP A 907 16.51 9.17 -8.35
C ASP A 907 17.67 10.03 -8.87
N VAL A 908 17.36 11.06 -9.66
CA VAL A 908 18.38 11.99 -10.19
C VAL A 908 19.05 12.79 -9.06
N LEU A 909 18.29 13.24 -8.06
CA LEU A 909 18.81 14.06 -6.96
C LEU A 909 19.60 13.28 -5.90
N SER A 910 19.50 11.95 -5.92
CA SER A 910 20.17 11.03 -5.00
C SER A 910 21.18 10.08 -5.68
N ASP A 911 21.29 10.14 -7.02
CA ASP A 911 22.23 9.35 -7.81
C ASP A 911 23.68 9.53 -7.32
N LYS A 912 24.23 8.46 -6.76
CA LYS A 912 25.58 8.46 -6.18
C LYS A 912 26.67 8.61 -7.23
N ALA A 913 26.40 8.34 -8.51
CA ALA A 913 27.34 8.60 -9.59
C ALA A 913 27.56 10.10 -9.80
N ILE A 914 26.53 10.91 -9.55
CA ILE A 914 26.57 12.38 -9.66
C ILE A 914 26.95 13.02 -8.33
N TRP A 915 26.26 12.65 -7.25
CA TRP A 915 26.36 13.33 -5.96
C TRP A 915 27.40 12.72 -5.03
N GLY A 916 28.02 11.61 -5.44
CA GLY A 916 29.02 10.88 -4.66
C GLY A 916 28.43 9.91 -3.63
N SER A 917 29.29 9.16 -2.94
CA SER A 917 28.86 8.24 -1.88
C SER A 917 28.21 8.95 -0.68
N ASP A 918 28.45 10.25 -0.53
CA ASP A 918 27.87 11.12 0.49
C ASP A 918 26.59 11.84 -0.01
N ALA A 919 25.92 11.31 -1.05
CA ALA A 919 24.70 11.89 -1.62
C ALA A 919 23.59 12.14 -0.60
N ALA A 920 23.47 11.33 0.47
CA ALA A 920 22.46 11.51 1.51
C ALA A 920 22.83 12.58 2.55
N VAL A 921 24.07 13.08 2.55
CA VAL A 921 24.56 14.05 3.53
C VAL A 921 24.26 15.47 3.06
N PHE A 922 23.67 16.29 3.94
CA PHE A 922 23.48 17.72 3.70
C PHE A 922 24.83 18.43 3.73
N LYS A 923 25.39 18.70 2.54
CA LYS A 923 26.74 19.24 2.37
C LYS A 923 26.74 20.36 1.33
N PRO A 924 26.41 21.60 1.73
CA PRO A 924 26.41 22.76 0.83
C PRO A 924 27.74 22.96 0.09
N GLU A 925 28.87 22.59 0.70
CA GLU A 925 30.21 22.74 0.13
C GLU A 925 30.35 22.14 -1.28
N ARG A 926 29.56 21.11 -1.63
CA ARG A 926 29.61 20.48 -2.95
C ARG A 926 29.31 21.47 -4.08
N TRP A 927 28.49 22.50 -3.80
CA TRP A 927 28.10 23.52 -4.77
C TRP A 927 29.15 24.61 -4.96
N LEU A 928 30.08 24.76 -4.01
CA LEU A 928 31.17 25.73 -4.13
C LEU A 928 32.29 25.20 -5.04
N SER A 929 32.51 23.88 -5.06
CA SER A 929 33.53 23.23 -5.89
C SER A 929 33.00 22.58 -7.16
N GLY A 930 31.71 22.20 -7.20
CA GLY A 930 31.10 21.44 -8.30
C GLY A 930 30.63 22.28 -9.50
N GLY A 931 30.46 23.60 -9.35
CA GLY A 931 30.18 24.51 -10.46
C GLY A 931 28.92 24.19 -11.28
N ALA A 932 28.96 24.51 -12.57
CA ALA A 932 27.83 24.36 -13.51
C ALA A 932 27.45 22.91 -13.82
N ASP A 933 28.36 21.95 -13.57
CA ASP A 933 28.12 20.53 -13.87
C ASP A 933 27.06 19.93 -12.94
N LEU A 934 27.07 20.29 -11.65
CA LEU A 934 26.04 19.84 -10.69
C LEU A 934 24.69 20.56 -10.90
N ASP A 935 24.71 21.79 -11.40
CA ASP A 935 23.48 22.56 -11.66
C ASP A 935 22.59 21.87 -12.69
N ARG A 936 23.19 21.10 -13.61
CA ARG A 936 22.45 20.26 -14.55
C ARG A 936 21.62 19.19 -13.83
N TYR A 937 22.04 18.65 -12.69
CA TYR A 937 21.30 17.56 -12.05
C TYR A 937 20.32 18.02 -10.98
N LEU A 938 20.25 19.33 -10.69
CA LEU A 938 19.25 19.91 -9.79
C LEU A 938 17.86 20.00 -10.46
N VAL A 939 17.22 18.84 -10.67
CA VAL A 939 15.95 18.69 -11.39
C VAL A 939 14.71 18.88 -10.52
N THR A 940 14.85 19.43 -9.32
CA THR A 940 13.78 19.69 -8.34
C THR A 940 12.55 20.39 -8.94
N PHE A 941 12.76 21.25 -9.94
CA PHE A 941 11.72 22.02 -10.60
C PHE A 941 11.32 21.45 -11.98
N SER A 942 11.71 20.22 -12.30
CA SER A 942 11.77 19.69 -13.67
C SER A 942 12.71 20.54 -14.55
N LYS A 943 12.74 20.27 -15.86
CA LYS A 943 13.51 21.03 -16.85
C LYS A 943 12.70 21.42 -18.07
N GLY A 944 13.38 22.15 -18.97
CA GLY A 944 12.94 22.44 -20.32
C GLY A 944 11.73 23.34 -20.39
N THR A 945 10.92 23.16 -21.42
CA THR A 945 9.72 23.99 -21.67
C THR A 945 8.69 23.88 -20.55
N ARG A 946 8.64 22.75 -19.86
CA ARG A 946 7.69 22.44 -18.78
C ARG A 946 8.28 22.59 -17.37
N VAL A 947 9.38 23.34 -17.23
CA VAL A 947 9.96 23.71 -15.91
C VAL A 947 8.95 24.50 -15.07
N CYS A 948 9.02 24.34 -13.74
CA CYS A 948 8.16 25.04 -12.79
C CYS A 948 8.02 26.55 -13.12
N PRO A 949 6.79 27.09 -13.21
CA PRO A 949 6.57 28.51 -13.43
C PRO A 949 7.05 29.40 -12.28
N GLY A 950 6.96 28.91 -11.04
CA GLY A 950 7.29 29.66 -9.84
C GLY A 950 8.75 29.53 -9.38
N ILE A 951 9.66 29.03 -10.22
CA ILE A 951 11.04 28.73 -9.80
C ILE A 951 11.75 29.96 -9.21
N GLU A 952 11.67 31.13 -9.87
CA GLU A 952 12.30 32.37 -9.38
C GLU A 952 11.74 32.80 -8.02
N LEU A 953 10.43 32.67 -7.84
CA LEU A 953 9.78 33.01 -6.58
C LEU A 953 10.19 32.06 -5.45
N ALA A 954 10.22 30.75 -5.71
CA ALA A 954 10.68 29.77 -4.73
C ALA A 954 12.14 30.04 -4.28
N TRP A 955 13.01 30.46 -5.20
CA TRP A 955 14.37 30.90 -4.89
C TRP A 955 14.41 32.12 -3.99
N ILE A 956 13.61 33.15 -4.30
CA ILE A 956 13.55 34.40 -3.54
C ILE A 956 13.05 34.13 -2.12
N GLU A 957 11.94 33.40 -1.98
CA GLU A 957 11.34 33.09 -0.68
C GLU A 957 12.25 32.25 0.19
N THR A 958 12.83 31.19 -0.39
CA THR A 958 13.72 30.29 0.35
C THR A 958 14.95 31.04 0.86
N ARG A 959 15.53 31.94 0.04
CA ARG A 959 16.65 32.80 0.47
C ARG A 959 16.25 33.74 1.59
N LEU A 960 15.18 34.52 1.41
CA LEU A 960 14.77 35.55 2.37
C LEU A 960 14.39 34.95 3.73
N VAL A 961 13.64 33.85 3.74
CA VAL A 961 13.19 33.20 4.98
C VAL A 961 14.36 32.54 5.72
N ILE A 962 15.20 31.76 5.03
CA ILE A 962 16.38 31.14 5.66
C ILE A 962 17.33 32.22 6.18
N ALA A 963 17.62 33.25 5.38
CA ALA A 963 18.49 34.35 5.81
C ALA A 963 17.93 35.05 7.05
N SER A 964 16.63 35.37 7.06
CA SER A 964 15.99 36.08 8.17
C SER A 964 16.01 35.25 9.45
N LEU A 965 15.63 33.97 9.41
CA LEU A 965 15.59 33.13 10.60
C LEU A 965 16.99 32.87 11.18
N PHE A 966 17.95 32.49 10.35
CA PHE A 966 19.28 32.08 10.82
C PHE A 966 20.23 33.25 11.11
N ARG A 967 19.97 34.45 10.56
CA ARG A 967 20.67 35.69 10.96
C ARG A 967 20.17 36.26 12.29
N ARG A 968 18.87 36.17 12.55
CA ARG A 968 18.19 36.78 13.72
C ARG A 968 18.15 35.88 14.95
N TYR A 969 18.17 34.55 14.78
CA TYR A 969 17.95 33.62 15.88
C TYR A 969 19.00 32.52 15.96
N GLU A 970 19.35 32.15 17.18
CA GLU A 970 19.98 30.89 17.54
C GLU A 970 18.86 29.93 17.91
N MET A 971 18.82 28.77 17.25
CA MET A 971 17.73 27.82 17.39
C MET A 971 18.29 26.42 17.67
N SER A 972 17.53 25.58 18.38
CA SER A 972 17.86 24.17 18.55
C SER A 972 16.60 23.31 18.63
N ILE A 973 16.62 22.13 18.00
CA ILE A 973 15.52 21.16 18.07
C ILE A 973 15.43 20.64 19.51
N THR A 974 14.22 20.57 20.04
CA THR A 974 14.00 20.06 21.40
C THR A 974 14.24 18.55 21.47
N PRO A 975 15.05 18.04 22.42
CA PRO A 975 15.27 16.60 22.58
C PRO A 975 13.97 15.82 22.84
N GLU A 976 13.00 16.45 23.50
CA GLU A 976 11.70 15.88 23.83
C GLU A 976 10.83 15.61 22.58
N ALA A 977 11.17 16.22 21.44
CA ALA A 977 10.44 16.04 20.18
C ALA A 977 10.70 14.69 19.53
N GLY A 978 11.82 14.04 19.85
CA GLY A 978 12.18 12.72 19.30
C GLY A 978 12.31 12.66 17.78
N ILE A 979 12.47 13.80 17.10
CA ILE A 979 12.55 13.88 15.63
C ILE A 979 13.89 13.31 15.18
N SER A 980 13.83 12.34 14.27
CA SER A 980 14.96 11.66 13.64
C SER A 980 14.92 11.81 12.13
N ASP A 981 16.01 11.42 11.46
CA ASP A 981 16.07 11.40 9.98
C ASP A 981 14.97 10.50 9.37
N ASP A 982 14.50 9.49 10.10
CA ASP A 982 13.39 8.63 9.66
C ASP A 982 12.03 9.35 9.65
N ASP A 983 11.86 10.43 10.42
CA ASP A 983 10.60 11.18 10.51
C ASP A 983 10.44 12.19 9.37
N ILE A 984 11.54 12.54 8.72
CA ILE A 984 11.62 13.46 7.58
C ILE A 984 11.83 12.73 6.24
N MET A 985 11.99 11.40 6.27
CA MET A 985 12.04 10.58 5.07
C MET A 985 10.64 10.44 4.45
N PRO A 986 10.51 10.62 3.12
CA PRO A 986 9.25 10.40 2.42
C PRO A 986 8.79 8.94 2.53
N TYR A 987 7.56 8.71 2.98
CA TYR A 987 6.97 7.38 3.15
C TYR A 987 6.18 6.90 1.93
N TYR A 988 5.91 7.79 0.96
CA TYR A 988 5.13 7.49 -0.25
C TYR A 988 5.55 8.39 -1.43
N GLU A 989 5.53 7.86 -2.66
CA GLU A 989 5.72 8.63 -3.90
C GLU A 989 4.45 9.44 -4.23
N GLY A 990 4.49 10.75 -3.98
CA GLY A 990 3.38 11.68 -4.24
C GLY A 990 3.87 13.01 -4.77
N PHE A 991 2.97 13.79 -5.40
CA PHE A 991 3.33 15.14 -5.88
C PHE A 991 3.75 16.06 -4.74
N THR A 992 3.12 15.95 -3.57
CA THR A 992 3.60 16.53 -2.32
C THR A 992 4.20 15.43 -1.43
N PRO A 993 5.34 15.68 -0.75
CA PRO A 993 5.95 14.73 0.17
C PRO A 993 5.01 14.33 1.30
N ALA A 994 4.81 13.03 1.53
CA ALA A 994 4.18 12.55 2.76
C ALA A 994 5.26 11.94 3.66
N VAL A 995 5.74 12.69 4.67
CA VAL A 995 6.68 12.17 5.69
C VAL A 995 5.93 11.74 6.96
N LYS A 996 6.50 10.82 7.74
CA LYS A 996 5.83 10.10 8.84
C LYS A 996 5.12 11.01 9.86
N ASN A 997 5.65 12.21 10.13
CA ASN A 997 5.10 13.19 11.08
C ASN A 997 4.81 14.58 10.46
N TRP A 998 4.78 14.66 9.13
CA TRP A 998 4.99 15.86 8.30
C TRP A 998 4.14 17.10 8.63
N ILE A 999 2.91 16.93 9.13
CA ILE A 999 1.97 18.04 9.28
C ILE A 999 1.92 18.56 10.72
N SER A 1000 2.57 17.89 11.67
CA SER A 1000 2.33 18.21 13.08
C SER A 1000 3.39 19.09 13.74
N ARG A 1001 4.71 18.79 13.68
CA ARG A 1001 5.68 19.49 14.55
C ARG A 1001 7.15 19.55 14.11
N LEU A 1002 7.79 20.72 14.21
CA LEU A 1002 9.24 20.96 14.32
C LEU A 1002 9.51 21.94 15.50
N PRO A 1003 9.44 21.47 16.75
CA PRO A 1003 9.54 22.31 17.94
C PRO A 1003 11.00 22.65 18.25
N VAL A 1004 11.32 23.94 18.19
CA VAL A 1004 12.64 24.50 18.42
C VAL A 1004 12.63 25.45 19.62
N ARG A 1005 13.71 25.48 20.39
CA ARG A 1005 13.98 26.58 21.32
C ARG A 1005 14.65 27.70 20.54
N VAL A 1006 14.20 28.93 20.78
CA VAL A 1006 14.67 30.12 20.06
C VAL A 1006 15.34 31.08 21.04
N LYS A 1007 16.48 31.65 20.63
CA LYS A 1007 17.15 32.76 21.32
C LYS A 1007 17.53 33.83 20.29
N PRO A 1008 17.24 35.12 20.52
CA PRO A 1008 17.70 36.19 19.62
C PRO A 1008 19.23 36.24 19.52
N ARG A 1009 19.74 36.47 18.31
CA ARG A 1009 21.14 36.80 18.03
C ARG A 1009 21.27 38.31 17.84
N HIS A 1010 22.18 38.94 18.56
CA HIS A 1010 22.54 40.36 18.38
C HIS A 1010 23.62 40.52 17.31
#